data_AF-A0AAU2HUX2-F1
#
_entry.id   AF-A0AAU2HUX2-F1
#
_cell.length_a   1.000
_cell.length_b   1.000
_cell.length_c   1.000
_cell.angle_alpha   90.00
_cell.angle_beta   90.00
_cell.angle_gamma   90.00
#
_symmetry.space_group_name_H-M   'P 1'
#
loop_
_entity.id
_entity.type
_entity.pdbx_description
1 polymer ?
#
loop_
_entity_poly.entity_id
_entity_poly.type
_entity_poly.pdbx_seq_one_letter_code
_entity_poly.pdbx_strand_id
1 'polypeptide(L)'
;MSPGLNQGFHSQTSFVYRLAGRDRETSASYYTPESLTQVTVELTLKHRLDQERDAGGNTVKTRASELLKYKICEPALGSGAFLNEAINQVAEEYLRRRQDELGTSIPTADALTEKQKAKAYIALHNAYGVDLNATGVELAEMSLWLNTMHPGMRAPWFGLHLRRGNSLIGARRAVYAADDVTGKEWLKAKGALAPTPLPFLNGSEPQPLPQDAVHQFLLPSPGWAAVAGSREAKELAKEDIKQLAAWKKGILQRPKRSKGSRAKTEPVSQFTKLRDAARRAEFLWSLVVKRMELSEQAIARRIEVWGADPADPEYGFLQRPDRVVPKEKVLEDLFNAADTPYWRLKKIMDAWCALWFWPADKAGLLDGTVGEYAAHSMVTEVDSLSRLLDSTPLTDERPAPAADPKPSGSPTPRPAPRFVEATALFSFGPEQTTFEDLELTADDDAVVEVKQVGPTARKAAAPRPKTTSERRQIVPLKDLDDWLEFLEAMLGTADVPEGTLIDSFTSLDALKTFEETLPGFMGMDAGNPEDHFPWLREVRDIAEEQGFLHWELEFALVFARGGGFDLQVGNPPWVRPRWNEAAVLAEREPWFELEDKASTSEKDRRRREVLKSSNAHRYILGELTNTTAQVAVFGSPQMYALLTGTQPDLYRAFACQVWAHMSTAGTAGILHPDTHLTGEKEGALRQAAYRRLRIHGDFVNAVWRFFPKPVGHTTHFGIHIYGQPQEINFDHLSWLVSVDALRYSAEHDGSGDVPGVRYRNGEFDERPHKARVVQVDTPLLSIWQRLLDEADHPVEQARLLFPVSTGEAAAIEALADYPLRLGALAPQISPGYHESGAKKDNLIDYNRPDPTAGQENQPDRWRHVILKGTQLSVGTPVFKHHAASTNDPYGADLVTLPPNFVPDTEYVRPGGRSQAYLAAQDRWVDHQAPARLRVSKKAVARAREQIARTDGVPESQVAPDKIDTALRQRARRRYVTFYRLAWREMIAPDTERSLYATIIPPGAAHTNVIRSAWIQDNRTTVLQAGMWAALPIDYLLRVTGTGHLDVGRASGLPAPHPDHPLAPALLLRTLRLNCLTRAYAGLWTELYDPTWPAYEPWACEWPGLQELHGVTLDWRAETPLRTERARRSALVEIDALVAVWLGMDADALVAAYRGRFPVLQKYEAVTWFDADGWKIAGNARTIGQRQTKESWAQFEAYQANPSNAPVPEGYTAPFYKADREAEMRAAHAVFKKRLDDAVARGEWDPVKQEVPKP
;
A
#
# COMPACT_ATOMS: atom_id res chain seq x y z
N MET A 1 26.07 -12.55 25.13
CA MET A 1 26.37 -13.80 24.38
C MET A 1 26.79 -13.42 22.97
N SER A 2 27.70 -14.16 22.33
CA SER A 2 28.14 -13.84 20.95
C SER A 2 27.13 -14.37 19.91
N PRO A 3 26.86 -13.66 18.81
CA PRO A 3 26.00 -14.18 17.74
C PRO A 3 26.62 -15.42 17.09
N GLY A 4 25.79 -16.44 16.88
CA GLY A 4 26.21 -17.77 16.41
C GLY A 4 26.64 -17.78 14.94
N LEU A 5 27.87 -17.36 14.64
CA LEU A 5 28.51 -17.55 13.34
C LEU A 5 28.72 -19.04 13.07
N ASN A 6 27.76 -19.63 12.34
CA ASN A 6 27.77 -21.03 11.95
C ASN A 6 28.82 -21.27 10.84
N GLN A 7 30.10 -21.33 11.23
CA GLN A 7 31.22 -21.58 10.32
C GLN A 7 31.26 -23.07 9.90
N GLY A 8 30.53 -23.40 8.84
CA GLY A 8 30.77 -24.63 8.10
C GLY A 8 32.18 -24.63 7.50
N PHE A 9 32.97 -25.68 7.76
CA PHE A 9 34.28 -25.85 7.14
C PHE A 9 34.13 -26.18 5.65
N HIS A 10 34.18 -25.13 4.81
CA HIS A 10 34.23 -25.24 3.37
C HIS A 10 35.66 -25.57 2.88
N SER A 11 35.78 -26.34 1.79
CA SER A 11 37.08 -26.67 1.21
C SER A 11 37.70 -25.46 0.48
N GLN A 12 39.04 -25.40 0.44
CA GLN A 12 39.81 -24.30 -0.18
C GLN A 12 39.54 -24.07 -1.69
N THR A 13 38.75 -24.93 -2.33
CA THR A 13 38.35 -24.83 -3.75
C THR A 13 36.90 -24.38 -3.95
N SER A 14 36.20 -23.97 -2.89
CA SER A 14 34.79 -23.56 -2.95
C SER A 14 34.57 -22.09 -2.62
N PHE A 15 33.73 -21.41 -3.41
CA PHE A 15 33.35 -20.00 -3.23
C PHE A 15 31.96 -19.90 -2.60
N VAL A 16 31.83 -19.06 -1.56
CA VAL A 16 30.53 -18.78 -0.92
C VAL A 16 29.88 -17.57 -1.57
N TYR A 17 28.95 -17.81 -2.50
CA TYR A 17 28.13 -16.76 -3.11
C TYR A 17 26.91 -16.47 -2.22
N ARG A 18 27.04 -15.56 -1.25
CA ARG A 18 25.86 -15.01 -0.53
C ARG A 18 25.09 -14.07 -1.43
N LEU A 19 23.78 -14.27 -1.56
CA LEU A 19 22.85 -13.35 -2.22
C LEU A 19 22.59 -12.12 -1.33
N ALA A 20 23.62 -11.30 -1.11
CA ALA A 20 23.59 -10.09 -0.27
C ALA A 20 22.63 -8.98 -0.73
N GLY A 21 21.86 -9.23 -1.80
CA GLY A 21 20.67 -8.47 -2.15
C GLY A 21 19.49 -8.77 -1.22
N ARG A 22 19.22 -10.04 -0.89
CA ARG A 22 17.99 -10.43 -0.17
C ARG A 22 17.85 -9.73 1.18
N ASP A 23 18.88 -9.78 2.03
CA ASP A 23 18.87 -9.11 3.34
C ASP A 23 18.70 -7.58 3.24
N ARG A 24 19.13 -6.95 2.14
CA ARG A 24 18.96 -5.50 1.90
C ARG A 24 17.60 -5.16 1.31
N GLU A 25 17.02 -6.05 0.52
CA GLU A 25 15.67 -5.92 -0.04
C GLU A 25 14.58 -6.23 1.00
N THR A 26 14.84 -7.13 1.96
CA THR A 26 13.92 -7.44 3.08
C THR A 26 13.99 -6.42 4.20
N SER A 27 15.18 -5.90 4.55
CA SER A 27 15.32 -4.81 5.52
C SER A 27 14.97 -3.43 4.96
N ALA A 28 14.90 -3.28 3.63
CA ALA A 28 14.57 -2.06 2.90
C ALA A 28 15.34 -0.80 3.36
N SER A 29 16.52 -0.99 3.96
CA SER A 29 17.27 0.05 4.67
C SER A 29 18.03 0.97 3.70
N TYR A 30 17.31 1.83 3.00
CA TYR A 30 17.88 2.86 2.12
C TYR A 30 18.04 4.18 2.87
N TYR A 31 19.23 4.77 2.78
CA TYR A 31 19.47 6.12 3.28
C TYR A 31 18.57 7.13 2.54
N THR A 32 17.86 7.97 3.29
CA THR A 32 16.96 8.98 2.71
C THR A 32 17.73 10.30 2.54
N PRO A 33 17.73 10.92 1.34
CA PRO A 33 18.41 12.19 1.10
C PRO A 33 17.95 13.30 2.05
N GLU A 34 18.91 14.08 2.56
CA GLU A 34 18.69 15.25 3.42
C GLU A 34 17.61 16.19 2.87
N SER A 35 17.58 16.43 1.56
CA SER A 35 16.58 17.28 0.91
C SER A 35 15.15 16.78 1.01
N LEU A 36 14.91 15.45 1.03
CA LEU A 36 13.58 14.86 1.26
C LEU A 36 13.23 14.84 2.75
N THR A 37 14.21 14.57 3.62
CA THR A 37 14.05 14.60 5.08
C THR A 37 13.65 16.00 5.55
N GLN A 38 14.39 17.03 5.12
CA GLN A 38 14.19 18.43 5.48
C GLN A 38 12.80 18.93 5.12
N VAL A 39 12.37 18.78 3.86
CA VAL A 39 11.03 19.25 3.41
C VAL A 39 9.89 18.46 4.08
N THR A 40 10.08 17.17 4.35
CA THR A 40 9.04 16.38 5.03
C THR A 40 8.83 16.89 6.46
N VAL A 41 9.92 17.13 7.20
CA VAL A 41 9.85 17.73 8.55
C VAL A 41 9.29 19.15 8.51
N GLU A 42 9.78 19.99 7.59
CA GLU A 42 9.39 21.39 7.42
C GLU A 42 7.87 21.55 7.22
N LEU A 43 7.30 20.77 6.29
CA LEU A 43 5.86 20.80 6.02
C LEU A 43 5.04 20.17 7.16
N THR A 44 5.54 19.12 7.82
CA THR A 44 4.89 18.52 8.99
C THR A 44 4.79 19.52 10.14
N LEU A 45 5.89 20.24 10.40
CA LEU A 45 5.98 21.26 11.44
C LEU A 45 5.14 22.50 11.08
N LYS A 46 5.16 22.97 9.83
CA LYS A 46 4.30 24.04 9.30
C LYS A 46 2.80 23.73 9.48
N HIS A 47 2.41 22.45 9.42
CA HIS A 47 1.04 22.01 9.70
C HIS A 47 0.76 21.64 11.17
N ARG A 48 1.77 21.55 12.05
CA ARG A 48 1.57 21.37 13.52
C ARG A 48 1.45 22.70 14.26
N LEU A 49 2.17 23.71 13.79
CA LEU A 49 2.19 25.06 14.36
C LEU A 49 0.91 25.82 14.00
N ASP A 50 0.51 26.75 14.87
CA ASP A 50 -0.45 27.82 14.56
C ASP A 50 -1.80 27.30 14.00
N GLN A 51 -2.24 26.13 14.47
CA GLN A 51 -3.50 25.47 14.06
C GLN A 51 -4.73 26.00 14.80
N GLU A 52 -4.56 26.51 16.02
CA GLU A 52 -5.66 27.01 16.84
C GLU A 52 -6.24 28.35 16.33
N ARG A 53 -7.53 28.56 16.60
CA ARG A 53 -8.28 29.76 16.19
C ARG A 53 -8.98 30.37 17.39
N ASP A 54 -8.91 31.69 17.52
CA ASP A 54 -9.63 32.42 18.56
C ASP A 54 -11.14 32.54 18.25
N ALA A 55 -11.92 33.10 19.18
CA ALA A 55 -13.36 33.30 19.01
C ALA A 55 -13.74 34.30 17.88
N GLY A 56 -12.78 35.03 17.32
CA GLY A 56 -12.94 35.87 16.12
C GLY A 56 -12.46 35.20 14.83
N GLY A 57 -11.94 33.96 14.90
CA GLY A 57 -11.38 33.23 13.76
C GLY A 57 -9.91 33.54 13.44
N ASN A 58 -9.21 34.32 14.26
CA ASN A 58 -7.80 34.63 14.04
C ASN A 58 -6.90 33.45 14.44
N THR A 59 -5.78 33.28 13.74
CA THR A 59 -4.75 32.29 14.09
C THR A 59 -4.09 32.61 15.44
N VAL A 60 -4.18 31.68 16.39
CA VAL A 60 -3.41 31.73 17.64
C VAL A 60 -1.98 31.27 17.35
N LYS A 61 -0.98 32.10 17.68
CA LYS A 61 0.44 31.76 17.50
C LYS A 61 0.91 30.83 18.63
N THR A 62 1.31 29.61 18.28
CA THR A 62 1.91 28.61 19.20
C THR A 62 3.09 29.23 19.97
N ARG A 63 3.10 29.03 21.30
CA ARG A 63 4.15 29.51 22.23
C ARG A 63 5.45 28.74 22.04
N ALA A 64 6.58 29.38 22.29
CA ALA A 64 7.87 28.69 22.36
C ALA A 64 7.87 27.57 23.43
N SER A 65 7.15 27.75 24.53
CA SER A 65 7.04 26.75 25.59
C SER A 65 6.34 25.44 25.18
N GLU A 66 5.52 25.45 24.12
CA GLU A 66 4.86 24.26 23.58
C GLU A 66 5.81 23.37 22.79
N LEU A 67 6.75 23.96 22.04
CA LEU A 67 7.74 23.21 21.26
C LEU A 67 8.68 22.38 22.17
N LEU A 68 8.88 22.83 23.41
CA LEU A 68 9.58 22.06 24.45
C LEU A 68 8.71 20.97 25.11
N LYS A 69 7.43 20.84 24.75
CA LYS A 69 6.50 19.80 25.26
C LYS A 69 6.17 18.75 24.20
N TYR A 70 6.24 19.11 22.91
CA TYR A 70 5.93 18.25 21.76
C TYR A 70 6.60 16.88 21.83
N LYS A 71 5.83 15.81 21.58
CA LYS A 71 6.32 14.43 21.49
C LYS A 71 6.53 14.03 20.02
N ILE A 72 7.78 13.80 19.66
CA ILE A 72 8.24 13.55 18.28
C ILE A 72 8.59 12.05 18.14
N CYS A 73 8.14 11.37 17.09
CA CYS A 73 8.47 9.96 16.85
C CYS A 73 8.90 9.66 15.40
N GLU A 74 9.95 8.85 15.23
CA GLU A 74 10.30 8.21 13.95
C GLU A 74 10.04 6.68 14.02
N PRO A 75 8.90 6.21 13.46
CA PRO A 75 8.61 4.78 13.35
C PRO A 75 9.34 4.18 12.13
N ALA A 76 9.99 3.02 12.32
CA ALA A 76 11.07 2.53 11.45
C ALA A 76 12.27 3.51 11.44
N LEU A 77 12.83 3.70 12.64
CA LEU A 77 13.86 4.69 12.98
C LEU A 77 15.10 4.67 12.08
N GLY A 78 15.52 3.50 11.58
CA GLY A 78 16.68 3.38 10.69
C GLY A 78 17.97 3.91 11.33
N SER A 79 18.41 5.09 10.90
CA SER A 79 19.59 5.81 11.46
C SER A 79 19.22 7.10 12.23
N GLY A 80 17.94 7.27 12.56
CA GLY A 80 17.40 8.46 13.20
C GLY A 80 17.37 9.69 12.29
N ALA A 81 17.16 9.52 10.98
CA ALA A 81 17.37 10.58 10.00
C ALA A 81 16.29 11.67 10.11
N PHE A 82 15.01 11.29 10.12
CA PHE A 82 13.92 12.25 10.28
C PHE A 82 13.82 12.77 11.71
N LEU A 83 14.16 11.97 12.72
CA LEU A 83 14.13 12.37 14.13
C LEU A 83 15.19 13.44 14.42
N ASN A 84 16.42 13.29 13.90
CA ASN A 84 17.47 14.31 14.00
C ASN A 84 17.06 15.63 13.34
N GLU A 85 16.39 15.57 12.19
CA GLU A 85 15.96 16.78 11.47
C GLU A 85 14.75 17.44 12.11
N ALA A 86 13.81 16.67 12.68
CA ALA A 86 12.76 17.20 13.53
C ALA A 86 13.32 17.89 14.78
N ILE A 87 14.36 17.32 15.41
CA ILE A 87 15.08 17.96 16.53
C ILE A 87 15.76 19.25 16.07
N ASN A 88 16.37 19.29 14.87
CA ASN A 88 16.97 20.50 14.31
C ASN A 88 15.92 21.62 14.16
N GLN A 89 14.85 21.36 13.42
CA GLN A 89 13.87 22.38 13.05
C GLN A 89 13.01 22.83 14.24
N VAL A 90 12.61 21.93 15.14
CA VAL A 90 11.87 22.31 16.36
C VAL A 90 12.74 23.13 17.31
N ALA A 91 14.05 22.89 17.38
CA ALA A 91 14.97 23.73 18.15
C ALA A 91 15.19 25.11 17.52
N GLU A 92 15.28 25.20 16.19
CA GLU A 92 15.38 26.48 15.47
C GLU A 92 14.12 27.32 15.64
N GLU A 93 12.95 26.72 15.44
CA GLU A 93 11.66 27.38 15.61
C GLU A 93 11.41 27.78 17.07
N TYR A 94 11.84 26.97 18.04
CA TYR A 94 11.84 27.33 19.46
C TYR A 94 12.65 28.62 19.70
N LEU A 95 13.92 28.66 19.26
CA LEU A 95 14.77 29.83 19.47
C LEU A 95 14.26 31.05 18.70
N ARG A 96 13.69 30.88 17.51
CA ARG A 96 13.06 31.97 16.75
C ARG A 96 11.88 32.55 17.52
N ARG A 97 10.92 31.71 17.92
CA ARG A 97 9.73 32.15 18.68
C ARG A 97 10.10 32.76 20.03
N ARG A 98 11.10 32.21 20.74
CA ARG A 98 11.49 32.78 22.03
C ARG A 98 12.22 34.12 21.90
N GLN A 99 12.94 34.36 20.82
CA GLN A 99 13.50 35.68 20.50
C GLN A 99 12.40 36.69 20.13
N ASP A 100 11.38 36.27 19.37
CA ASP A 100 10.18 37.09 19.11
C ASP A 100 9.48 37.48 20.43
N GLU A 101 9.22 36.50 21.30
CA GLU A 101 8.52 36.67 22.59
C GLU A 101 9.25 37.59 23.58
N LEU A 102 10.58 37.51 23.64
CA LEU A 102 11.43 38.31 24.53
C LEU A 102 11.90 39.63 23.90
N GLY A 103 11.57 39.90 22.63
CA GLY A 103 12.06 41.05 21.87
C GLY A 103 13.58 41.17 21.81
N THR A 104 14.30 40.06 21.99
CA THR A 104 15.75 40.02 22.29
C THR A 104 16.40 38.92 21.45
N SER A 105 17.46 39.26 20.70
CA SER A 105 18.20 38.30 19.88
C SER A 105 19.34 37.62 20.65
N ILE A 106 19.65 36.38 20.30
CA ILE A 106 20.79 35.62 20.83
C ILE A 106 22.08 36.17 20.21
N PRO A 107 23.16 36.40 20.98
CA PRO A 107 24.45 36.81 20.40
C PRO A 107 25.01 35.77 19.43
N THR A 108 25.57 36.21 18.31
CA THR A 108 26.06 35.33 17.23
C THR A 108 27.12 34.31 17.68
N ALA A 109 27.87 34.63 18.73
CA ALA A 109 28.86 33.72 19.34
C ALA A 109 28.20 32.55 20.09
N ASP A 110 27.05 32.79 20.73
CA ASP A 110 26.36 31.82 21.59
C ASP A 110 25.29 31.02 20.83
N ALA A 111 24.80 31.55 19.70
CA ALA A 111 23.69 30.99 18.93
C ALA A 111 23.85 29.49 18.59
N LEU A 112 25.06 29.02 18.27
CA LEU A 112 25.33 27.60 18.05
C LEU A 112 25.21 26.77 19.34
N THR A 113 25.71 27.28 20.46
CA THR A 113 25.64 26.62 21.77
C THR A 113 24.20 26.54 22.29
N GLU A 114 23.43 27.62 22.16
CA GLU A 114 22.02 27.63 22.58
C GLU A 114 21.15 26.74 21.68
N LYS A 115 21.44 26.67 20.37
CA LYS A 115 20.83 25.68 19.47
C LYS A 115 21.11 24.25 19.92
N GLN A 116 22.36 23.92 20.25
CA GLN A 116 22.72 22.57 20.71
C GLN A 116 22.13 22.22 22.08
N LYS A 117 21.97 23.18 23.01
CA LYS A 117 21.23 23.00 24.26
C LYS A 117 19.75 22.70 24.02
N ALA A 118 19.07 23.48 23.17
CA ALA A 118 17.67 23.27 22.82
C ALA A 118 17.46 21.89 22.16
N LYS A 119 18.32 21.55 21.18
CA LYS A 119 18.33 20.21 20.54
C LYS A 119 18.56 19.08 21.55
N ALA A 120 19.53 19.23 22.46
CA ALA A 120 19.82 18.23 23.48
C ALA A 120 18.65 18.01 24.44
N TYR A 121 17.92 19.08 24.80
CA TYR A 121 16.71 18.97 25.61
C TYR A 121 15.62 18.16 24.88
N ILE A 122 15.32 18.51 23.61
CA ILE A 122 14.29 17.82 22.81
C ILE A 122 14.69 16.35 22.61
N ALA A 123 15.94 16.08 22.24
CA ALA A 123 16.45 14.73 22.01
C ALA A 123 16.37 13.81 23.25
N LEU A 124 16.60 14.35 24.46
CA LEU A 124 16.64 13.55 25.69
C LEU A 124 15.30 13.38 26.41
N HIS A 125 14.24 14.10 26.00
CA HIS A 125 12.96 14.16 26.73
C HIS A 125 11.71 14.08 25.85
N ASN A 126 11.85 14.32 24.53
CA ASN A 126 10.73 14.50 23.60
C ASN A 126 10.86 13.65 22.31
N ALA A 127 11.99 13.00 22.06
CA ALA A 127 12.29 12.31 20.81
C ALA A 127 12.27 10.78 20.97
N TYR A 128 11.32 10.12 20.32
CA TYR A 128 11.03 8.70 20.41
C TYR A 128 11.27 8.00 19.07
N GLY A 129 11.46 6.68 19.09
CA GLY A 129 11.71 5.94 17.86
C GLY A 129 11.70 4.43 18.04
N VAL A 130 11.38 3.71 16.98
CA VAL A 130 11.32 2.26 17.00
C VAL A 130 11.91 1.66 15.72
N ASP A 131 12.82 0.69 15.86
CA ASP A 131 13.28 -0.14 14.74
C ASP A 131 13.27 -1.62 15.11
N LEU A 132 13.05 -2.50 14.12
CA LEU A 132 13.14 -3.96 14.32
C LEU A 132 14.61 -4.42 14.48
N ASN A 133 15.53 -3.72 13.81
CA ASN A 133 16.96 -3.98 13.81
C ASN A 133 17.65 -3.24 14.98
N ALA A 134 18.27 -4.00 15.89
CA ALA A 134 19.04 -3.46 17.01
C ALA A 134 20.11 -2.44 16.57
N THR A 135 20.82 -2.74 15.49
CA THR A 135 21.89 -1.86 14.97
C THR A 135 21.34 -0.55 14.38
N GLY A 136 20.07 -0.51 13.97
CA GLY A 136 19.42 0.76 13.63
C GLY A 136 19.28 1.67 14.84
N VAL A 137 18.76 1.13 15.95
CA VAL A 137 18.63 1.84 17.23
C VAL A 137 19.99 2.34 17.74
N GLU A 138 21.03 1.50 17.70
CA GLU A 138 22.41 1.87 18.07
C GLU A 138 22.97 3.02 17.20
N LEU A 139 22.75 2.96 15.88
CA LEU A 139 23.17 4.02 14.94
C LEU A 139 22.41 5.32 15.19
N ALA A 140 21.12 5.25 15.50
CA ALA A 140 20.30 6.40 15.85
C ALA A 140 20.75 7.06 17.17
N GLU A 141 21.04 6.28 18.23
CA GLU A 141 21.58 6.80 19.49
C GLU A 141 22.90 7.56 19.27
N MET A 142 23.83 7.00 18.50
CA MET A 142 25.10 7.67 18.16
C MET A 142 24.88 8.93 17.32
N SER A 143 23.98 8.88 16.34
CA SER A 143 23.62 10.01 15.46
C SER A 143 23.03 11.17 16.28
N LEU A 144 22.05 10.89 17.14
CA LEU A 144 21.42 11.84 18.06
C LEU A 144 22.43 12.43 19.06
N TRP A 145 23.37 11.63 19.57
CA TRP A 145 24.43 12.14 20.45
C TRP A 145 25.32 13.14 19.70
N LEU A 146 25.89 12.75 18.56
CA LEU A 146 26.76 13.63 17.76
C LEU A 146 26.04 14.93 17.37
N ASN A 147 24.75 14.83 16.99
CA ASN A 147 23.95 15.98 16.59
C ASN A 147 23.65 16.96 17.74
N THR A 148 23.77 16.55 19.02
CA THR A 148 23.38 17.35 20.20
C THR A 148 24.54 17.83 21.08
N MET A 149 25.78 17.52 20.73
CA MET A 149 26.96 17.85 21.54
C MET A 149 27.11 19.35 21.80
N HIS A 150 27.30 19.71 23.08
CA HIS A 150 27.61 21.06 23.55
C HIS A 150 28.54 21.03 24.79
N PRO A 151 29.24 22.14 25.12
CA PRO A 151 30.08 22.22 26.31
C PRO A 151 29.32 21.88 27.60
N GLY A 152 29.92 21.06 28.47
CA GLY A 152 29.30 20.62 29.73
C GLY A 152 28.32 19.44 29.61
N MET A 153 27.94 19.02 28.40
CA MET A 153 27.03 17.89 28.19
C MET A 153 27.63 16.57 28.70
N ARG A 154 26.89 15.84 29.55
CA ARG A 154 27.19 14.44 29.89
C ARG A 154 26.66 13.52 28.78
N ALA A 155 27.39 12.44 28.46
CA ALA A 155 27.00 11.46 27.44
C ALA A 155 25.49 11.08 27.56
N PRO A 156 24.69 11.21 26.49
CA PRO A 156 23.25 10.94 26.53
C PRO A 156 22.95 9.45 26.69
N TRP A 157 21.66 9.12 26.86
CA TRP A 157 21.15 7.76 26.87
C TRP A 157 19.65 7.84 26.64
N PHE A 158 19.13 7.06 25.69
CA PHE A 158 17.79 7.23 25.14
C PHE A 158 16.88 5.99 25.33
N GLY A 159 17.28 5.01 26.13
CA GLY A 159 16.63 3.69 26.23
C GLY A 159 15.18 3.60 26.76
N LEU A 160 14.60 4.71 27.23
CA LEU A 160 13.14 4.81 27.45
C LEU A 160 12.37 5.26 26.19
N HIS A 161 13.03 5.97 25.26
CA HIS A 161 12.40 6.64 24.12
C HIS A 161 12.68 5.94 22.80
N LEU A 162 13.87 5.37 22.64
CA LEU A 162 14.25 4.54 21.50
C LEU A 162 14.16 3.06 21.87
N ARG A 163 13.42 2.28 21.08
CA ARG A 163 13.10 0.87 21.37
C ARG A 163 13.43 -0.03 20.19
N ARG A 164 13.92 -1.25 20.47
CA ARG A 164 13.92 -2.32 19.47
C ARG A 164 12.54 -2.96 19.45
N GLY A 165 11.86 -3.00 18.30
CA GLY A 165 10.59 -3.69 18.16
C GLY A 165 9.93 -3.57 16.78
N ASN A 166 8.98 -4.46 16.54
CA ASN A 166 8.17 -4.52 15.34
C ASN A 166 7.01 -3.54 15.43
N SER A 167 7.25 -2.32 14.93
CA SER A 167 6.27 -1.22 14.90
C SER A 167 4.89 -1.58 14.35
N LEU A 168 4.76 -2.68 13.59
CA LEU A 168 3.51 -3.10 12.93
C LEU A 168 2.77 -4.25 13.62
N ILE A 169 3.41 -4.97 14.56
CA ILE A 169 2.85 -6.19 15.13
C ILE A 169 2.95 -6.16 16.66
N GLY A 170 1.80 -5.91 17.27
CA GLY A 170 1.58 -5.98 18.70
C GLY A 170 0.09 -5.82 19.01
N ALA A 171 -0.38 -6.39 20.12
CA ALA A 171 -1.71 -6.10 20.65
C ALA A 171 -1.86 -4.60 21.01
N ARG A 172 -3.11 -4.13 21.02
CA ARG A 172 -3.52 -2.72 21.20
C ARG A 172 -4.53 -2.55 22.33
N ARG A 173 -4.67 -1.33 22.85
CA ARG A 173 -5.75 -0.91 23.77
C ARG A 173 -7.04 -0.65 22.97
N ALA A 174 -7.65 -1.73 22.48
CA ALA A 174 -8.92 -1.73 21.76
C ALA A 174 -9.85 -2.82 22.30
N VAL A 175 -11.17 -2.59 22.25
CA VAL A 175 -12.19 -3.36 22.98
C VAL A 175 -13.37 -3.79 22.10
N TYR A 176 -14.09 -4.82 22.53
CA TYR A 176 -15.43 -5.17 22.07
C TYR A 176 -16.46 -4.90 23.17
N ALA A 177 -17.68 -4.53 22.78
CA ALA A 177 -18.78 -4.37 23.72
C ALA A 177 -19.32 -5.73 24.21
N ALA A 178 -19.98 -5.72 25.38
CA ALA A 178 -20.42 -6.91 26.10
C ALA A 178 -21.24 -7.90 25.25
N ASP A 179 -22.17 -7.41 24.44
CA ASP A 179 -23.02 -8.27 23.61
C ASP A 179 -22.26 -8.79 22.38
N ASP A 180 -21.38 -8.01 21.77
CA ASP A 180 -20.52 -8.44 20.65
C ASP A 180 -19.64 -9.64 21.03
N VAL A 181 -19.01 -9.59 22.22
CA VAL A 181 -18.19 -10.67 22.77
C VAL A 181 -18.98 -11.99 22.79
N THR A 182 -20.26 -11.95 23.17
CA THR A 182 -21.14 -13.15 23.21
C THR A 182 -21.72 -13.55 21.84
N GLY A 183 -21.57 -12.69 20.84
CA GLY A 183 -21.97 -12.92 19.46
C GLY A 183 -21.05 -13.88 18.71
N LYS A 184 -21.01 -13.73 17.38
CA LYS A 184 -20.10 -14.47 16.48
C LYS A 184 -19.39 -13.57 15.46
N GLU A 185 -19.66 -12.27 15.48
CA GLU A 185 -19.26 -11.35 14.41
C GLU A 185 -17.74 -11.14 14.38
N TRP A 186 -17.11 -10.92 15.54
CA TRP A 186 -15.65 -10.82 15.67
C TRP A 186 -14.89 -12.13 15.41
N LEU A 187 -15.59 -13.28 15.40
CA LEU A 187 -15.02 -14.61 15.13
C LEU A 187 -15.01 -14.98 13.62
N LYS A 188 -15.58 -14.14 12.73
CA LYS A 188 -15.66 -14.44 11.30
C LYS A 188 -14.30 -14.35 10.60
N ALA A 189 -13.95 -15.36 9.81
CA ALA A 189 -12.73 -15.35 9.00
C ALA A 189 -12.76 -14.35 7.81
N LYS A 190 -13.90 -13.74 7.52
CA LYS A 190 -14.10 -12.66 6.52
C LYS A 190 -15.21 -11.74 7.01
N GLY A 191 -15.01 -10.42 6.91
CA GLY A 191 -15.99 -9.45 7.43
C GLY A 191 -16.24 -9.61 8.92
N ALA A 192 -15.18 -9.85 9.71
CA ALA A 192 -15.28 -9.80 11.16
C ALA A 192 -15.49 -8.37 11.64
N LEU A 193 -16.24 -8.23 12.73
CA LEU A 193 -16.31 -6.98 13.49
C LEU A 193 -14.90 -6.58 13.94
N ALA A 194 -14.50 -5.34 13.67
CA ALA A 194 -13.27 -4.76 14.19
C ALA A 194 -13.49 -4.31 15.66
N PRO A 195 -12.48 -4.44 16.55
CA PRO A 195 -12.54 -3.87 17.88
C PRO A 195 -12.52 -2.34 17.80
N THR A 196 -13.21 -1.69 18.75
CA THR A 196 -13.22 -0.23 18.86
C THR A 196 -11.95 0.22 19.57
N PRO A 197 -11.14 1.14 19.00
CA PRO A 197 -9.99 1.72 19.70
C PRO A 197 -10.42 2.41 20.98
N LEU A 198 -9.66 2.22 22.06
CA LEU A 198 -9.88 2.87 23.36
C LEU A 198 -8.64 3.74 23.67
N PRO A 199 -8.58 4.99 23.17
CA PRO A 199 -7.49 5.91 23.51
C PRO A 199 -7.51 6.22 25.02
N PHE A 200 -6.37 6.62 25.58
CA PHE A 200 -6.29 6.98 27.00
C PHE A 200 -7.02 8.28 27.35
N LEU A 201 -7.11 9.21 26.39
CA LEU A 201 -7.83 10.46 26.51
C LEU A 201 -8.95 10.53 25.48
N ASN A 202 -10.05 11.17 25.84
CA ASN A 202 -11.11 11.61 24.95
C ASN A 202 -11.13 13.14 24.97
N GLY A 203 -10.60 13.77 23.91
CA GLY A 203 -10.17 15.16 23.97
C GLY A 203 -9.03 15.33 24.99
N SER A 204 -9.32 15.96 26.13
CA SER A 204 -8.39 16.14 27.25
C SER A 204 -8.78 15.37 28.51
N GLU A 205 -9.90 14.65 28.51
CA GLU A 205 -10.40 13.91 29.69
C GLU A 205 -9.95 12.44 29.67
N PRO A 206 -9.60 11.82 30.81
CA PRO A 206 -9.29 10.39 30.88
C PRO A 206 -10.45 9.51 30.41
N GLN A 207 -10.17 8.57 29.51
CA GLN A 207 -11.15 7.66 28.93
C GLN A 207 -11.08 6.27 29.60
N PRO A 208 -11.99 5.95 30.53
CA PRO A 208 -12.04 4.66 31.22
C PRO A 208 -12.55 3.54 30.29
N LEU A 209 -12.33 2.30 30.71
CA LEU A 209 -12.93 1.11 30.11
C LEU A 209 -14.47 1.18 30.15
N PRO A 210 -15.17 1.05 28.99
CA PRO A 210 -16.64 1.04 28.96
C PRO A 210 -17.24 -0.14 29.73
N GLN A 211 -18.46 0.02 30.22
CA GLN A 211 -19.11 -1.01 31.05
C GLN A 211 -19.19 -2.36 30.34
N ASP A 212 -18.81 -3.42 31.06
CA ASP A 212 -18.82 -4.82 30.60
C ASP A 212 -17.99 -5.10 29.32
N ALA A 213 -17.12 -4.17 28.89
CA ALA A 213 -16.26 -4.33 27.71
C ALA A 213 -15.04 -5.25 27.96
N VAL A 214 -14.47 -5.79 26.87
CA VAL A 214 -13.31 -6.72 26.91
C VAL A 214 -12.28 -6.32 25.85
N HIS A 215 -10.99 -6.24 26.22
CA HIS A 215 -9.91 -5.96 25.28
C HIS A 215 -9.70 -7.09 24.26
N GLN A 216 -9.31 -6.73 23.02
CA GLN A 216 -9.10 -7.70 21.95
C GLN A 216 -8.07 -8.79 22.30
N PHE A 217 -7.04 -8.45 23.07
CA PHE A 217 -5.94 -9.36 23.40
C PHE A 217 -6.27 -10.37 24.51
N LEU A 218 -7.43 -10.21 25.17
CA LEU A 218 -7.97 -11.20 26.10
C LEU A 218 -8.84 -12.25 25.38
N LEU A 219 -9.14 -12.05 24.09
CA LEU A 219 -9.96 -12.94 23.27
C LEU A 219 -9.11 -13.67 22.22
N PRO A 220 -9.44 -14.93 21.85
CA PRO A 220 -8.82 -15.61 20.72
C PRO A 220 -8.90 -14.83 19.38
N SER A 221 -7.92 -14.99 18.50
CA SER A 221 -7.94 -14.38 17.17
C SER A 221 -8.24 -15.41 16.06
N PRO A 222 -9.19 -15.15 15.13
CA PRO A 222 -9.36 -15.94 13.90
C PRO A 222 -8.09 -16.06 13.05
N GLY A 223 -7.09 -15.20 13.27
CA GLY A 223 -5.77 -15.25 12.65
C GLY A 223 -4.76 -16.18 13.31
N TRP A 224 -4.96 -16.63 14.56
CA TRP A 224 -4.09 -17.60 15.23
C TRP A 224 -3.85 -18.86 14.39
N ALA A 225 -2.64 -19.42 14.42
CA ALA A 225 -2.17 -20.47 13.51
C ALA A 225 -2.44 -20.11 12.03
N ALA A 226 -1.92 -18.97 11.57
CA ALA A 226 -2.17 -18.46 10.22
C ALA A 226 -1.73 -19.46 9.13
N VAL A 227 -0.58 -20.12 9.35
CA VAL A 227 0.00 -21.12 8.43
C VAL A 227 -0.94 -22.28 8.10
N ALA A 228 -1.86 -22.64 9.01
CA ALA A 228 -2.86 -23.68 8.75
C ALA A 228 -3.82 -23.32 7.59
N GLY A 229 -3.89 -22.04 7.20
CA GLY A 229 -4.61 -21.58 6.01
C GLY A 229 -3.89 -21.90 4.69
N SER A 230 -2.56 -21.87 4.64
CA SER A 230 -1.79 -21.93 3.37
C SER A 230 -1.92 -23.28 2.67
N ARG A 231 -1.73 -23.29 1.35
CA ARG A 231 -1.76 -24.53 0.55
C ARG A 231 -0.40 -25.21 0.60
N GLU A 232 0.63 -24.40 0.48
CA GLU A 232 2.04 -24.72 0.42
C GLU A 232 2.47 -25.48 1.70
N ALA A 233 1.96 -25.06 2.87
CA ALA A 233 2.21 -25.74 4.13
C ALA A 233 1.52 -27.11 4.21
N LYS A 234 0.34 -27.28 3.59
CA LYS A 234 -0.34 -28.59 3.49
C LYS A 234 0.40 -29.56 2.57
N GLU A 235 1.18 -29.03 1.62
CA GLU A 235 2.06 -29.82 0.75
C GLU A 235 3.42 -30.14 1.42
N LEU A 236 3.85 -29.37 2.43
CA LEU A 236 5.12 -29.55 3.17
C LEU A 236 5.00 -30.29 4.52
N ALA A 237 3.92 -30.10 5.28
CA ALA A 237 3.76 -30.52 6.68
C ALA A 237 2.29 -30.93 6.97
N LYS A 238 1.78 -31.90 6.19
CA LYS A 238 0.34 -32.18 6.05
C LYS A 238 -0.38 -32.54 7.35
N GLU A 239 0.18 -33.44 8.16
CA GLU A 239 -0.51 -33.92 9.36
C GLU A 239 -0.38 -32.93 10.52
N ASP A 240 0.76 -32.23 10.62
CA ASP A 240 1.01 -31.16 11.61
C ASP A 240 0.03 -29.99 11.39
N ILE A 241 -0.13 -29.55 10.14
CA ILE A 241 -1.11 -28.53 9.73
C ILE A 241 -2.55 -28.99 10.00
N LYS A 242 -2.84 -30.29 9.92
CA LYS A 242 -4.15 -30.87 10.24
C LYS A 242 -4.41 -30.89 11.75
N GLN A 243 -3.40 -31.17 12.58
CA GLN A 243 -3.49 -31.04 14.05
C GLN A 243 -3.71 -29.57 14.44
N LEU A 244 -2.89 -28.65 13.90
CA LEU A 244 -2.98 -27.23 14.18
C LEU A 244 -4.34 -26.62 13.74
N ALA A 245 -4.90 -27.08 12.61
CA ALA A 245 -6.24 -26.69 12.18
C ALA A 245 -7.37 -27.24 13.08
N ALA A 246 -7.17 -28.40 13.70
CA ALA A 246 -8.10 -28.96 14.68
C ALA A 246 -8.06 -28.16 16.00
N TRP A 247 -6.86 -27.87 16.51
CA TRP A 247 -6.64 -26.99 17.66
C TRP A 247 -7.30 -25.62 17.46
N LYS A 248 -7.04 -24.96 16.32
CA LYS A 248 -7.60 -23.65 15.97
C LYS A 248 -9.14 -23.65 16.03
N LYS A 249 -9.79 -24.75 15.64
CA LYS A 249 -11.25 -24.92 15.73
C LYS A 249 -11.72 -25.17 17.17
N GLY A 250 -10.90 -25.78 18.02
CA GLY A 250 -11.15 -25.98 19.45
C GLY A 250 -11.18 -24.68 20.23
N ILE A 251 -10.17 -23.81 20.03
CA ILE A 251 -10.03 -22.56 20.80
C ILE A 251 -10.89 -21.39 20.28
N LEU A 252 -11.24 -21.37 18.99
CA LEU A 252 -12.12 -20.34 18.40
C LEU A 252 -13.61 -20.58 18.72
N GLN A 253 -13.96 -20.42 19.99
CA GLN A 253 -15.33 -20.50 20.49
C GLN A 253 -15.78 -19.17 21.09
N ARG A 254 -17.08 -18.87 21.00
CA ARG A 254 -17.66 -17.71 21.69
C ARG A 254 -17.69 -17.95 23.21
N PRO A 255 -17.34 -16.96 24.05
CA PRO A 255 -17.48 -17.07 25.50
C PRO A 255 -18.93 -17.36 25.94
N LYS A 256 -19.09 -18.32 26.85
CA LYS A 256 -20.35 -18.61 27.53
C LYS A 256 -20.67 -17.47 28.52
N ARG A 257 -21.87 -16.88 28.44
CA ARG A 257 -22.41 -15.89 29.39
C ARG A 257 -23.66 -16.45 30.07
N SER A 258 -23.76 -16.32 31.39
CA SER A 258 -24.88 -16.85 32.18
C SER A 258 -25.77 -15.73 32.71
N LYS A 259 -26.81 -15.34 31.95
CA LYS A 259 -27.72 -14.25 32.33
C LYS A 259 -28.60 -14.69 33.51
N GLY A 260 -28.23 -14.27 34.72
CA GLY A 260 -28.92 -14.61 35.97
C GLY A 260 -30.29 -13.94 36.11
N SER A 261 -31.28 -14.69 36.62
CA SER A 261 -32.61 -14.16 36.95
C SER A 261 -32.58 -13.32 38.24
N ARG A 262 -32.83 -12.00 38.13
CA ARG A 262 -33.10 -11.07 39.25
C ARG A 262 -32.00 -10.93 40.34
N ALA A 263 -30.77 -11.35 40.08
CA ALA A 263 -29.64 -11.08 40.98
C ALA A 263 -29.00 -9.71 40.70
N LYS A 264 -28.47 -9.04 41.74
CA LYS A 264 -27.67 -7.78 41.60
C LYS A 264 -26.27 -8.00 41.01
N THR A 265 -25.82 -9.24 40.90
CA THR A 265 -24.52 -9.63 40.34
C THR A 265 -24.69 -10.81 39.39
N GLU A 266 -24.05 -10.75 38.22
CA GLU A 266 -24.11 -11.83 37.22
C GLU A 266 -23.28 -13.05 37.68
N PRO A 267 -23.79 -14.28 37.58
CA PRO A 267 -23.07 -15.47 38.02
C PRO A 267 -21.82 -15.75 37.16
N VAL A 268 -20.79 -16.30 37.81
CA VAL A 268 -19.48 -16.55 37.21
C VAL A 268 -19.61 -17.40 35.94
N SER A 269 -19.08 -16.87 34.84
CA SER A 269 -19.06 -17.50 33.52
C SER A 269 -17.84 -17.02 32.73
N GLN A 270 -17.55 -17.63 31.57
CA GLN A 270 -16.40 -17.25 30.74
C GLN A 270 -16.43 -15.76 30.38
N PHE A 271 -17.62 -15.22 30.09
CA PHE A 271 -17.78 -13.79 29.83
C PHE A 271 -17.42 -12.91 31.04
N THR A 272 -17.89 -13.24 32.26
CA THR A 272 -17.56 -12.42 33.43
C THR A 272 -16.08 -12.48 33.74
N LYS A 273 -15.44 -13.66 33.63
CA LYS A 273 -13.98 -13.80 33.78
C LYS A 273 -13.20 -12.86 32.83
N LEU A 274 -13.59 -12.79 31.55
CA LEU A 274 -12.96 -11.91 30.55
C LEU A 274 -13.12 -10.42 30.87
N ARG A 275 -14.32 -9.99 31.26
CA ARG A 275 -14.59 -8.61 31.70
C ARG A 275 -13.81 -8.26 32.96
N ASP A 276 -13.81 -9.15 33.93
CA ASP A 276 -13.13 -8.94 35.21
C ASP A 276 -11.61 -8.90 34.98
N ALA A 277 -11.07 -9.71 34.07
CA ALA A 277 -9.69 -9.59 33.57
C ALA A 277 -9.43 -8.24 32.86
N ALA A 278 -10.36 -7.72 32.07
CA ALA A 278 -10.20 -6.42 31.41
C ALA A 278 -10.04 -5.26 32.40
N ARG A 279 -10.86 -5.19 33.47
CA ARG A 279 -10.67 -4.18 34.54
C ARG A 279 -9.30 -4.27 35.20
N ARG A 280 -8.80 -5.47 35.43
CA ARG A 280 -7.49 -5.70 36.09
C ARG A 280 -6.32 -5.41 35.17
N ALA A 281 -6.45 -5.65 33.87
CA ALA A 281 -5.48 -5.21 32.87
C ALA A 281 -5.34 -3.67 32.88
N GLU A 282 -6.46 -2.93 32.92
CA GLU A 282 -6.46 -1.46 33.01
C GLU A 282 -5.82 -0.96 34.32
N PHE A 283 -6.12 -1.59 35.46
CA PHE A 283 -5.46 -1.28 36.73
C PHE A 283 -3.95 -1.47 36.65
N LEU A 284 -3.47 -2.60 36.14
CA LEU A 284 -2.03 -2.81 35.91
C LEU A 284 -1.44 -1.78 34.95
N TRP A 285 -2.17 -1.38 33.91
CA TRP A 285 -1.72 -0.38 32.94
C TRP A 285 -1.54 1.00 33.60
N SER A 286 -2.44 1.37 34.52
CA SER A 286 -2.30 2.63 35.28
C SER A 286 -1.07 2.62 36.21
N LEU A 287 -0.68 1.46 36.75
CA LEU A 287 0.60 1.30 37.47
C LEU A 287 1.80 1.43 36.52
N VAL A 288 1.73 0.87 35.30
CA VAL A 288 2.78 1.07 34.27
C VAL A 288 2.94 2.55 33.93
N VAL A 289 1.84 3.28 33.72
CA VAL A 289 1.86 4.74 33.49
C VAL A 289 2.51 5.47 34.67
N LYS A 290 2.16 5.12 35.92
CA LYS A 290 2.75 5.75 37.11
C LYS A 290 4.23 5.44 37.27
N ARG A 291 4.64 4.20 36.98
CA ARG A 291 6.05 3.80 36.98
C ARG A 291 6.84 4.54 35.90
N MET A 292 6.30 4.68 34.70
CA MET A 292 6.92 5.46 33.63
C MET A 292 7.05 6.94 33.99
N GLU A 293 6.04 7.56 34.63
CA GLU A 293 6.16 8.92 35.16
C GLU A 293 7.36 9.05 36.12
N LEU A 294 7.42 8.19 37.14
CA LEU A 294 8.47 8.24 38.16
C LEU A 294 9.86 7.89 37.60
N SER A 295 9.92 7.00 36.61
CA SER A 295 11.14 6.63 35.89
C SER A 295 11.67 7.80 35.06
N GLU A 296 10.82 8.48 34.27
CA GLU A 296 11.20 9.69 33.54
C GLU A 296 11.74 10.77 34.50
N GLN A 297 11.00 11.06 35.57
CA GLN A 297 11.41 12.03 36.59
C GLN A 297 12.76 11.68 37.24
N ALA A 298 13.07 10.39 37.41
CA ALA A 298 14.30 9.91 38.04
C ALA A 298 15.53 9.89 37.09
N ILE A 299 15.34 9.90 35.77
CA ILE A 299 16.44 9.97 34.78
C ILE A 299 16.58 11.35 34.11
N ALA A 300 15.59 12.22 34.29
CA ALA A 300 15.49 13.53 33.65
C ALA A 300 16.68 14.41 34.00
N ARG A 301 17.32 15.00 32.99
CA ARG A 301 18.50 15.85 33.17
C ARG A 301 18.11 17.32 33.21
N ARG A 302 18.80 18.12 34.01
CA ARG A 302 18.78 19.58 33.86
C ARG A 302 19.60 19.95 32.62
N ILE A 303 18.96 20.65 31.69
CA ILE A 303 19.58 21.27 30.50
C ILE A 303 19.04 22.68 30.46
N GLU A 304 19.93 23.66 30.42
CA GLU A 304 19.55 25.08 30.50
C GLU A 304 19.32 25.59 29.08
N VAL A 305 18.03 25.66 28.72
CA VAL A 305 17.56 26.08 27.40
C VAL A 305 17.37 27.61 27.40
N TRP A 306 17.87 28.28 26.37
CA TRP A 306 17.86 29.74 26.30
C TRP A 306 16.45 30.33 26.45
N GLY A 307 16.32 31.33 27.31
CA GLY A 307 15.07 32.06 27.57
C GLY A 307 13.99 31.30 28.35
N ALA A 308 14.26 30.08 28.82
CA ALA A 308 13.31 29.23 29.55
C ALA A 308 13.69 29.11 31.04
N ASP A 309 13.29 30.09 31.86
CA ASP A 309 13.51 30.07 33.31
C ASP A 309 12.53 29.08 33.99
N PRO A 310 13.00 28.02 34.68
CA PRO A 310 12.11 27.10 35.40
C PRO A 310 11.30 27.75 36.52
N ALA A 311 11.62 28.97 36.96
CA ALA A 311 10.80 29.72 37.93
C ALA A 311 9.51 30.31 37.32
N ASP A 312 9.45 30.46 36.00
CA ASP A 312 8.23 30.87 35.27
C ASP A 312 7.21 29.71 35.26
N PRO A 313 5.95 29.89 35.70
CA PRO A 313 4.91 28.86 35.63
C PRO A 313 4.70 28.25 34.24
N GLU A 314 4.94 29.00 33.15
CA GLU A 314 4.88 28.47 31.78
C GLU A 314 5.94 27.38 31.52
N TYR A 315 7.10 27.52 32.17
CA TYR A 315 8.31 26.70 32.06
C TYR A 315 8.58 25.81 33.28
N GLY A 316 7.67 25.77 34.26
CA GLY A 316 7.81 24.98 35.50
C GLY A 316 8.03 23.47 35.28
N PHE A 317 7.65 22.93 34.12
CA PHE A 317 7.96 21.56 33.69
C PHE A 317 9.47 21.28 33.46
N LEU A 318 10.31 22.31 33.50
CA LEU A 318 11.78 22.22 33.52
C LEU A 318 12.35 22.09 34.95
N GLN A 319 11.56 22.34 36.00
CA GLN A 319 11.97 22.06 37.38
C GLN A 319 12.09 20.55 37.58
N ARG A 320 13.24 20.09 38.09
CA ARG A 320 13.58 18.67 38.21
C ARG A 320 14.31 18.42 39.54
N PRO A 321 13.97 17.36 40.29
CA PRO A 321 14.59 17.07 41.59
C PRO A 321 16.01 16.50 41.44
N ASP A 322 16.90 16.79 42.39
CA ASP A 322 18.28 16.30 42.44
C ASP A 322 18.42 14.79 42.81
N ARG A 323 17.50 13.95 42.34
CA ARG A 323 17.58 12.48 42.50
C ARG A 323 18.40 11.86 41.38
N VAL A 324 19.54 11.25 41.74
CA VAL A 324 20.38 10.48 40.81
C VAL A 324 20.10 8.99 40.97
N VAL A 325 19.28 8.42 40.07
CA VAL A 325 19.10 6.97 39.95
C VAL A 325 19.90 6.46 38.74
N PRO A 326 20.67 5.35 38.85
CA PRO A 326 21.35 4.75 37.70
C PRO A 326 20.36 4.37 36.60
N LYS A 327 20.62 4.79 35.36
CA LYS A 327 19.69 4.64 34.22
C LYS A 327 19.46 3.17 33.87
N GLU A 328 20.51 2.38 34.03
CA GLU A 328 20.55 0.94 33.81
C GLU A 328 19.63 0.23 34.82
N LYS A 329 19.61 0.69 36.09
CA LYS A 329 18.67 0.20 37.11
C LYS A 329 17.23 0.56 36.72
N VAL A 330 16.97 1.78 36.25
CA VAL A 330 15.61 2.21 35.84
C VAL A 330 15.10 1.39 34.65
N LEU A 331 15.95 1.11 33.65
CA LEU A 331 15.61 0.25 32.51
C LEU A 331 15.27 -1.17 32.97
N GLU A 332 16.12 -1.76 33.81
CA GLU A 332 15.97 -3.11 34.33
C GLU A 332 14.70 -3.26 35.17
N ASP A 333 14.49 -2.36 36.15
CA ASP A 333 13.31 -2.35 37.02
C ASP A 333 12.02 -2.11 36.21
N LEU A 334 12.03 -1.32 35.14
CA LEU A 334 10.81 -1.01 34.37
C LEU A 334 10.43 -2.08 33.35
N PHE A 335 11.39 -2.64 32.61
CA PHE A 335 11.11 -3.46 31.44
C PHE A 335 11.51 -4.94 31.56
N ASN A 336 12.56 -5.25 32.34
CA ASN A 336 13.14 -6.58 32.40
C ASN A 336 12.74 -7.33 33.68
N ALA A 337 12.44 -6.61 34.76
CA ALA A 337 12.00 -7.19 36.02
C ALA A 337 10.71 -8.01 35.87
N ALA A 338 10.82 -9.30 36.19
CA ALA A 338 9.70 -10.24 36.22
C ALA A 338 8.61 -9.82 37.22
N ASP A 339 7.42 -10.39 37.06
CA ASP A 339 6.23 -10.18 37.90
C ASP A 339 5.68 -8.74 38.01
N THR A 340 6.37 -7.74 37.46
CA THR A 340 5.91 -6.36 37.38
C THR A 340 4.61 -6.22 36.56
N PRO A 341 3.78 -5.18 36.80
CA PRO A 341 2.60 -4.88 35.99
C PRO A 341 2.89 -4.81 34.48
N TYR A 342 4.04 -4.23 34.11
CA TYR A 342 4.51 -4.17 32.73
C TYR A 342 4.77 -5.57 32.17
N TRP A 343 5.60 -6.36 32.84
CA TRP A 343 5.99 -7.71 32.39
C TRP A 343 4.77 -8.63 32.27
N ARG A 344 3.81 -8.52 33.20
CA ARG A 344 2.57 -9.31 33.19
C ARG A 344 1.67 -8.97 32.00
N LEU A 345 1.47 -7.68 31.72
CA LEU A 345 0.75 -7.25 30.52
C LEU A 345 1.47 -7.67 29.24
N LYS A 346 2.80 -7.44 29.17
CA LYS A 346 3.59 -7.78 27.99
C LYS A 346 3.54 -9.28 27.68
N LYS A 347 3.72 -10.18 28.67
CA LYS A 347 3.64 -11.63 28.47
C LYS A 347 2.28 -12.10 27.91
N ILE A 348 1.15 -11.47 28.28
CA ILE A 348 -0.17 -11.77 27.70
C ILE A 348 -0.26 -11.30 26.25
N MET A 349 0.22 -10.08 25.99
CA MET A 349 0.17 -9.45 24.67
C MET A 349 1.13 -10.12 23.66
N ASP A 350 2.31 -10.54 24.13
CA ASP A 350 3.26 -11.40 23.41
C ASP A 350 2.64 -12.76 23.10
N ALA A 351 1.98 -13.42 24.06
CA ALA A 351 1.27 -14.68 23.83
C ALA A 351 0.17 -14.53 22.76
N TRP A 352 -0.64 -13.48 22.84
CA TRP A 352 -1.69 -13.20 21.86
C TRP A 352 -1.14 -12.97 20.45
N CYS A 353 0.05 -12.34 20.31
CA CYS A 353 0.73 -12.16 19.03
C CYS A 353 1.44 -13.42 18.54
N ALA A 354 2.18 -14.13 19.38
CA ALA A 354 2.95 -15.33 19.04
C ALA A 354 2.06 -16.44 18.46
N LEU A 355 0.82 -16.59 18.96
CA LEU A 355 -0.13 -17.57 18.47
C LEU A 355 -0.56 -17.36 17.00
N TRP A 356 -0.31 -16.19 16.37
CA TRP A 356 -0.46 -16.03 14.91
C TRP A 356 0.65 -16.73 14.13
N PHE A 357 1.87 -16.69 14.66
CA PHE A 357 3.13 -17.16 14.09
C PHE A 357 3.48 -18.61 14.45
N TRP A 358 2.56 -19.34 15.09
CA TRP A 358 2.84 -20.64 15.67
C TRP A 358 3.39 -21.67 14.65
N PRO A 359 4.58 -22.27 14.89
CA PRO A 359 5.16 -23.27 14.00
C PRO A 359 4.30 -24.51 13.84
N ALA A 360 4.18 -25.00 12.60
CA ALA A 360 3.36 -26.17 12.31
C ALA A 360 3.83 -27.43 13.05
N ASP A 361 5.15 -27.67 13.11
CA ASP A 361 5.77 -28.83 13.78
C ASP A 361 5.67 -28.80 15.32
N LYS A 362 5.07 -27.75 15.89
CA LYS A 362 4.86 -27.56 17.34
C LYS A 362 3.39 -27.53 17.74
N ALA A 363 2.46 -27.99 16.88
CA ALA A 363 1.03 -28.06 17.21
C ALA A 363 0.73 -28.82 18.53
N GLY A 364 1.48 -29.90 18.78
CA GLY A 364 1.32 -30.75 19.97
C GLY A 364 1.68 -30.10 21.32
N LEU A 365 2.32 -28.92 21.32
CA LEU A 365 2.52 -28.13 22.54
C LEU A 365 1.25 -27.39 22.98
N LEU A 366 0.35 -27.08 22.04
CA LEU A 366 -0.89 -26.34 22.30
C LEU A 366 -2.01 -27.28 22.78
N ASP A 367 -2.27 -28.36 22.05
CA ASP A 367 -3.31 -29.33 22.42
C ASP A 367 -2.82 -30.38 23.45
N GLY A 368 -1.56 -30.29 23.89
CA GLY A 368 -1.00 -31.09 24.96
C GLY A 368 -0.69 -32.54 24.59
N THR A 369 -0.54 -32.90 23.31
CA THR A 369 -0.12 -34.26 22.91
C THR A 369 1.39 -34.50 23.04
N VAL A 370 2.21 -33.48 23.30
CA VAL A 370 3.66 -33.63 23.51
C VAL A 370 3.97 -34.34 24.83
N GLY A 371 4.94 -35.25 24.80
CA GLY A 371 5.27 -36.15 25.93
C GLY A 371 5.72 -35.46 27.23
N GLU A 372 6.07 -34.17 27.21
CA GLU A 372 6.34 -33.38 28.41
C GLU A 372 5.13 -33.30 29.36
N TYR A 373 3.91 -33.18 28.79
CA TYR A 373 2.67 -33.24 29.56
C TYR A 373 2.39 -34.64 30.12
N ALA A 374 2.83 -35.69 29.43
CA ALA A 374 2.67 -37.08 29.87
C ALA A 374 3.65 -37.47 30.99
N ALA A 375 4.90 -37.00 30.94
CA ALA A 375 5.92 -37.29 31.94
C ALA A 375 5.49 -36.88 33.37
N HIS A 376 4.82 -35.73 33.49
CA HIS A 376 4.29 -35.23 34.76
C HIS A 376 3.01 -35.96 35.20
N SER A 377 2.18 -36.42 34.25
CA SER A 377 0.99 -37.23 34.56
C SER A 377 1.32 -38.57 35.23
N MET A 378 2.53 -39.10 35.06
CA MET A 378 3.00 -40.31 35.77
C MET A 378 3.43 -40.01 37.22
N VAL A 379 3.85 -38.78 37.53
CA VAL A 379 4.23 -38.37 38.89
C VAL A 379 3.00 -38.32 39.81
N THR A 380 1.85 -37.89 39.27
CA THR A 380 0.57 -37.88 40.00
C THR A 380 0.00 -39.26 40.32
N GLU A 381 0.45 -40.35 39.68
CA GLU A 381 0.00 -41.70 40.04
C GLU A 381 0.78 -42.30 41.24
N VAL A 382 1.95 -41.73 41.59
CA VAL A 382 2.85 -42.26 42.63
C VAL A 382 2.24 -42.20 44.03
N ASP A 383 1.26 -41.31 44.29
CA ASP A 383 0.53 -41.23 45.56
C ASP A 383 -0.35 -42.48 45.84
N SER A 384 -0.45 -43.40 44.86
CA SER A 384 -1.09 -44.71 45.03
C SER A 384 -0.25 -45.73 45.82
N LEU A 385 1.07 -45.54 45.93
CA LEU A 385 1.98 -46.49 46.60
C LEU A 385 1.82 -46.49 48.14
N SER A 386 1.21 -45.46 48.69
CA SER A 386 0.90 -45.31 50.12
C SER A 386 -0.16 -46.30 50.66
N ARG A 387 -0.78 -47.12 49.79
CA ARG A 387 -1.85 -48.08 50.14
C ARG A 387 -1.48 -49.57 49.99
N LEU A 388 -0.21 -49.88 49.70
CA LEU A 388 0.24 -51.25 49.38
C LEU A 388 1.33 -51.82 50.31
N LEU A 389 1.68 -51.12 51.39
CA LEU A 389 2.78 -51.47 52.30
C LEU A 389 2.31 -51.58 53.76
N ASP A 390 1.38 -52.51 54.04
CA ASP A 390 0.95 -52.78 55.43
C ASP A 390 0.58 -54.27 55.68
N SER A 391 1.48 -55.19 55.31
CA SER A 391 1.48 -56.58 55.81
C SER A 391 2.85 -57.27 55.67
N THR A 392 3.57 -57.47 56.78
CA THR A 392 4.74 -58.35 56.97
C THR A 392 4.30 -59.82 57.18
N PRO A 393 5.17 -60.88 57.21
CA PRO A 393 6.60 -60.87 57.60
C PRO A 393 7.60 -61.79 56.83
N LEU A 394 8.91 -61.63 57.16
CA LEU A 394 10.05 -62.59 57.29
C LEU A 394 10.16 -63.79 56.30
N THR A 395 11.34 -64.16 55.76
CA THR A 395 12.63 -64.47 56.43
C THR A 395 13.90 -64.24 55.57
N ASP A 396 15.07 -64.53 56.15
CA ASP A 396 16.48 -64.51 55.68
C ASP A 396 16.76 -65.14 54.27
N GLU A 397 17.88 -64.91 53.55
CA GLU A 397 19.31 -64.84 53.96
C GLU A 397 20.19 -63.80 53.21
N ARG A 398 21.51 -63.80 53.51
CA ARG A 398 22.59 -62.89 53.09
C ARG A 398 23.67 -63.65 52.29
N PRO A 399 24.50 -63.00 51.44
CA PRO A 399 25.67 -62.25 51.96
C PRO A 399 26.07 -60.98 51.16
N ALA A 400 27.08 -60.27 51.69
CA ALA A 400 27.75 -59.08 51.12
C ALA A 400 29.28 -59.37 51.01
N PRO A 401 30.29 -58.43 51.05
CA PRO A 401 30.33 -56.97 51.28
C PRO A 401 30.42 -56.20 49.92
N ALA A 402 31.05 -55.03 49.69
CA ALA A 402 31.92 -54.06 50.41
C ALA A 402 31.89 -52.70 49.65
N ALA A 403 32.32 -51.54 50.17
CA ALA A 403 32.50 -51.04 51.53
C ALA A 403 32.76 -49.50 51.49
N ASP A 404 32.57 -48.79 52.62
CA ASP A 404 32.87 -47.35 52.78
C ASP A 404 34.36 -47.08 53.15
N PRO A 405 34.77 -45.81 53.36
CA PRO A 405 34.61 -45.26 54.72
C PRO A 405 34.13 -43.79 54.82
N LYS A 406 33.32 -43.51 55.84
CA LYS A 406 33.10 -42.18 56.45
C LYS A 406 33.74 -42.12 57.84
N PRO A 407 34.04 -40.91 58.33
CA PRO A 407 33.68 -40.54 59.70
C PRO A 407 32.97 -39.16 59.75
N SER A 408 32.25 -38.76 60.81
CA SER A 408 31.59 -39.48 61.91
C SER A 408 30.66 -38.49 62.66
N GLY A 409 29.79 -38.98 63.55
CA GLY A 409 29.10 -38.15 64.54
C GLY A 409 27.61 -37.87 64.28
N SER A 410 26.77 -38.23 65.25
CA SER A 410 25.42 -37.70 65.46
C SER A 410 25.46 -36.77 66.70
N PRO A 411 24.42 -35.93 66.94
CA PRO A 411 23.34 -36.41 67.81
C PRO A 411 21.92 -35.87 67.51
N THR A 412 20.99 -36.31 68.37
CA THR A 412 19.54 -36.02 68.54
C THR A 412 18.99 -34.61 68.21
N PRO A 413 17.70 -34.51 67.82
CA PRO A 413 17.03 -33.24 67.50
C PRO A 413 16.49 -32.48 68.73
N ARG A 414 16.46 -31.14 68.65
CA ARG A 414 15.69 -30.20 69.53
C ARG A 414 15.49 -28.83 68.84
N PRO A 415 14.65 -27.91 69.34
CA PRO A 415 13.40 -27.60 68.63
C PRO A 415 13.31 -26.18 68.03
N ALA A 416 12.21 -25.91 67.33
CA ALA A 416 11.89 -24.58 66.78
C ALA A 416 11.77 -23.48 67.86
N PRO A 417 12.20 -22.24 67.56
CA PRO A 417 12.08 -21.12 68.49
C PRO A 417 10.63 -20.63 68.61
N ARG A 418 10.20 -20.35 69.85
CA ARG A 418 9.03 -19.51 70.11
C ARG A 418 9.48 -18.05 70.14
N PHE A 419 8.75 -17.17 69.47
CA PHE A 419 8.86 -15.74 69.74
C PHE A 419 8.27 -15.41 71.12
N VAL A 420 8.85 -14.41 71.78
CA VAL A 420 8.50 -13.96 73.13
C VAL A 420 8.22 -12.46 73.05
N GLU A 421 7.07 -12.03 73.55
CA GLU A 421 6.82 -10.62 73.81
C GLU A 421 7.63 -10.16 75.03
N ALA A 422 8.29 -9.01 74.95
CA ALA A 422 7.99 -7.85 75.81
C ALA A 422 8.99 -6.71 75.69
N THR A 423 8.49 -5.50 75.99
CA THR A 423 9.20 -4.30 76.48
C THR A 423 10.12 -3.52 75.53
N ALA A 424 9.95 -2.20 75.57
CA ALA A 424 10.85 -1.20 75.01
C ALA A 424 11.67 -0.52 76.12
N LEU A 425 12.87 -0.06 75.76
CA LEU A 425 13.65 1.00 76.40
C LEU A 425 14.36 1.78 75.26
N PHE A 426 14.52 3.10 75.27
CA PHE A 426 14.38 4.08 76.36
C PHE A 426 13.43 5.23 76.01
N SER A 427 12.99 5.96 77.03
CA SER A 427 12.12 7.14 76.92
C SER A 427 12.91 8.43 77.13
N PHE A 428 12.51 9.51 76.46
CA PHE A 428 12.70 10.88 76.97
C PHE A 428 11.51 11.77 76.61
N GLY A 429 11.14 12.58 77.60
CA GLY A 429 10.32 13.80 77.53
C GLY A 429 10.68 14.61 78.79
N PRO A 430 9.94 15.66 79.16
CA PRO A 430 8.78 16.25 78.48
C PRO A 430 9.01 17.71 78.06
N GLU A 431 8.05 18.32 77.37
CA GLU A 431 7.68 19.71 77.66
C GLU A 431 6.19 19.95 77.36
N GLN A 432 5.65 21.12 77.73
CA GLN A 432 4.23 21.27 78.09
C GLN A 432 3.40 22.06 77.07
N THR A 433 2.07 21.84 77.08
CA THR A 433 0.99 22.81 76.78
C THR A 433 0.92 23.42 75.36
N THR A 434 -0.22 23.78 74.76
CA THR A 434 -1.68 23.52 74.94
C THR A 434 -2.36 24.08 73.69
N PHE A 435 -3.49 23.53 73.27
CA PHE A 435 -4.59 24.38 72.77
C PHE A 435 -5.92 23.63 72.88
N GLU A 436 -6.85 24.19 73.64
CA GLU A 436 -8.25 23.78 73.71
C GLU A 436 -9.11 24.77 72.90
N ASP A 437 -10.29 24.29 72.51
CA ASP A 437 -11.52 25.02 72.18
C ASP A 437 -11.52 26.18 71.16
N LEU A 438 -12.39 26.01 70.16
CA LEU A 438 -13.44 27.01 69.89
C LEU A 438 -14.68 26.29 69.29
N GLU A 439 -15.75 26.18 70.09
CA GLU A 439 -17.05 25.63 69.68
C GLU A 439 -17.89 26.61 68.85
N LEU A 440 -18.91 26.06 68.17
CA LEU A 440 -20.27 26.58 67.85
C LEU A 440 -20.95 25.44 67.04
N THR A 441 -21.87 24.58 67.54
CA THR A 441 -23.26 24.79 68.06
C THR A 441 -24.18 25.52 67.06
N ALA A 442 -25.49 25.24 66.89
CA ALA A 442 -26.55 24.51 67.64
C ALA A 442 -27.70 24.11 66.65
N ASP A 443 -28.85 23.45 66.92
CA ASP A 443 -29.45 22.41 67.83
C ASP A 443 -30.95 22.29 67.41
N ASP A 444 -31.80 21.25 67.56
CA ASP A 444 -31.76 19.79 67.88
C ASP A 444 -32.84 19.12 66.93
N ASP A 445 -33.74 18.15 67.16
CA ASP A 445 -34.12 17.15 68.21
C ASP A 445 -33.69 15.72 67.76
N ALA A 446 -33.51 14.66 68.56
CA ALA A 446 -33.81 14.31 69.97
C ALA A 446 -35.07 13.45 70.25
N VAL A 447 -35.08 12.85 71.47
CA VAL A 447 -36.12 11.99 72.11
C VAL A 447 -36.25 10.55 71.55
N VAL A 448 -36.07 9.43 72.29
CA VAL A 448 -35.57 9.17 73.67
C VAL A 448 -35.12 7.67 73.82
N GLU A 449 -34.60 7.27 74.99
CA GLU A 449 -34.08 5.93 75.32
C GLU A 449 -35.12 4.84 75.70
N VAL A 450 -34.68 3.57 75.90
CA VAL A 450 -34.71 2.91 77.24
C VAL A 450 -33.89 1.60 77.34
N LYS A 451 -33.22 1.47 78.49
CA LYS A 451 -32.35 0.43 79.12
C LYS A 451 -32.44 -1.09 78.80
N GLN A 452 -31.24 -1.69 78.83
CA GLN A 452 -30.82 -2.99 79.46
C GLN A 452 -31.30 -4.36 78.93
N VAL A 453 -30.34 -5.28 78.71
CA VAL A 453 -29.96 -6.39 79.63
C VAL A 453 -28.60 -7.00 79.19
N GLY A 454 -27.89 -7.67 80.10
CA GLY A 454 -26.54 -8.23 79.92
C GLY A 454 -26.45 -9.67 79.36
N PRO A 455 -25.42 -10.47 79.73
CA PRO A 455 -24.52 -11.00 78.69
C PRO A 455 -24.43 -12.53 78.59
N THR A 456 -24.22 -13.05 77.38
CA THR A 456 -23.68 -14.41 77.13
C THR A 456 -22.80 -14.45 75.88
N ALA A 457 -21.70 -15.19 75.93
CA ALA A 457 -20.70 -15.24 74.87
C ALA A 457 -21.07 -16.13 73.68
N ARG A 458 -20.71 -15.70 72.47
CA ARG A 458 -20.51 -16.58 71.31
C ARG A 458 -19.12 -16.37 70.74
N LYS A 459 -18.47 -17.47 70.34
CA LYS A 459 -17.08 -17.49 69.87
C LYS A 459 -16.94 -16.65 68.59
N ALA A 460 -15.95 -15.77 68.54
CA ALA A 460 -15.48 -15.21 67.28
C ALA A 460 -14.95 -16.37 66.41
N ALA A 461 -15.61 -16.60 65.27
CA ALA A 461 -15.07 -17.49 64.25
C ALA A 461 -14.04 -16.71 63.44
N ALA A 462 -12.81 -17.22 63.36
CA ALA A 462 -11.82 -16.69 62.42
C ALA A 462 -12.39 -16.78 60.98
N PRO A 463 -12.09 -15.82 60.09
CA PRO A 463 -12.49 -15.91 58.69
C PRO A 463 -11.91 -17.20 58.10
N ARG A 464 -12.77 -18.11 57.66
CA ARG A 464 -12.30 -19.26 56.85
C ARG A 464 -11.79 -18.69 55.53
N PRO A 465 -10.57 -19.02 55.07
CA PRO A 465 -10.18 -18.71 53.71
C PRO A 465 -11.20 -19.35 52.76
N LYS A 466 -11.64 -18.60 51.74
CA LYS A 466 -12.39 -19.23 50.64
C LYS A 466 -11.46 -20.26 50.01
N THR A 467 -11.96 -21.47 49.81
CA THR A 467 -11.23 -22.54 49.12
C THR A 467 -10.92 -22.10 47.71
N THR A 468 -9.67 -21.69 47.47
CA THR A 468 -9.08 -21.71 46.14
C THR A 468 -9.21 -23.13 45.62
N SER A 469 -9.78 -23.31 44.43
CA SER A 469 -9.61 -24.56 43.70
C SER A 469 -8.12 -24.81 43.52
N GLU A 470 -7.67 -26.05 43.76
CA GLU A 470 -6.31 -26.45 43.45
C GLU A 470 -6.06 -26.18 41.96
N ARG A 471 -5.14 -25.23 41.67
CA ARG A 471 -4.73 -24.95 40.29
C ARG A 471 -4.09 -26.20 39.70
N ARG A 472 -4.28 -26.41 38.41
CA ARG A 472 -3.57 -27.48 37.69
C ARG A 472 -2.06 -27.18 37.77
N GLN A 473 -1.21 -28.19 37.95
CA GLN A 473 0.24 -27.96 37.98
C GLN A 473 0.80 -27.61 36.60
N ILE A 474 0.22 -28.17 35.54
CA ILE A 474 0.59 -27.91 34.15
C ILE A 474 -0.68 -27.79 33.30
N VAL A 475 -0.75 -26.74 32.48
CA VAL A 475 -1.92 -26.38 31.66
C VAL A 475 -1.52 -26.22 30.19
N PRO A 476 -2.04 -27.08 29.28
CA PRO A 476 -1.94 -26.86 27.83
C PRO A 476 -2.88 -25.73 27.40
N LEU A 477 -2.99 -25.45 26.10
CA LEU A 477 -3.86 -24.40 25.56
C LEU A 477 -4.94 -25.02 24.65
N LYS A 478 -5.70 -26.02 25.12
CA LYS A 478 -6.64 -26.80 24.29
C LYS A 478 -7.88 -26.00 23.89
N ASP A 479 -8.38 -25.16 24.80
CA ASP A 479 -9.61 -24.39 24.61
C ASP A 479 -9.62 -23.03 25.34
N LEU A 480 -10.78 -22.39 25.41
CA LEU A 480 -10.97 -21.08 26.03
C LEU A 480 -10.89 -21.13 27.57
N ASP A 481 -11.23 -22.24 28.22
CA ASP A 481 -11.14 -22.37 29.67
C ASP A 481 -9.66 -22.53 30.11
N ASP A 482 -8.82 -23.19 29.30
CA ASP A 482 -7.34 -23.18 29.44
C ASP A 482 -6.75 -21.75 29.29
N TRP A 483 -7.17 -21.00 28.26
CA TRP A 483 -6.74 -19.60 28.06
C TRP A 483 -7.15 -18.69 29.23
N LEU A 484 -8.32 -18.95 29.83
CA LEU A 484 -8.79 -18.22 31.02
C LEU A 484 -7.97 -18.53 32.27
N GLU A 485 -7.47 -19.76 32.46
CA GLU A 485 -6.56 -20.06 33.58
C GLU A 485 -5.20 -19.35 33.41
N PHE A 486 -4.70 -19.20 32.17
CA PHE A 486 -3.54 -18.34 31.89
C PHE A 486 -3.82 -16.86 32.21
N LEU A 487 -4.94 -16.30 31.77
CA LEU A 487 -5.30 -14.92 32.10
C LEU A 487 -5.49 -14.70 33.62
N GLU A 488 -6.02 -15.67 34.35
CA GLU A 488 -6.17 -15.61 35.81
C GLU A 488 -4.87 -15.86 36.58
N ALA A 489 -3.90 -16.57 36.00
CA ALA A 489 -2.54 -16.65 36.52
C ALA A 489 -1.80 -15.31 36.36
N MET A 490 -1.95 -14.65 35.22
CA MET A 490 -1.22 -13.40 34.92
C MET A 490 -1.86 -12.15 35.56
N LEU A 491 -3.20 -12.03 35.50
CA LEU A 491 -3.98 -10.87 35.97
C LEU A 491 -4.69 -11.11 37.33
N GLY A 492 -4.61 -12.33 37.87
CA GLY A 492 -5.17 -12.70 39.16
C GLY A 492 -6.60 -13.23 39.12
N THR A 493 -7.21 -13.36 40.29
CA THR A 493 -8.61 -13.80 40.52
C THR A 493 -9.45 -12.84 41.38
N ALA A 494 -8.82 -11.80 41.96
CA ALA A 494 -9.49 -10.74 42.73
C ALA A 494 -9.10 -9.34 42.22
N ASP A 495 -9.98 -8.36 42.48
CA ASP A 495 -9.71 -6.93 42.33
C ASP A 495 -9.05 -6.38 43.62
N VAL A 496 -8.24 -5.32 43.51
CA VAL A 496 -7.59 -4.64 44.66
C VAL A 496 -8.64 -3.86 45.46
N PRO A 497 -8.53 -3.73 46.81
CA PRO A 497 -9.51 -3.02 47.62
C PRO A 497 -9.77 -1.57 47.19
N GLU A 498 -11.03 -1.14 47.32
CA GLU A 498 -11.43 0.25 47.07
C GLU A 498 -10.67 1.21 48.01
N GLY A 499 -10.06 2.25 47.44
CA GLY A 499 -9.26 3.24 48.18
C GLY A 499 -7.74 3.20 47.93
N THR A 500 -7.21 2.25 47.15
CA THR A 500 -5.79 2.28 46.72
C THR A 500 -5.54 3.41 45.70
N LEU A 501 -5.05 4.56 46.18
CA LEU A 501 -4.73 5.74 45.37
C LEU A 501 -3.33 5.61 44.73
N ILE A 502 -3.27 5.32 43.44
CA ILE A 502 -2.00 5.20 42.70
C ILE A 502 -1.19 6.51 42.72
N ASP A 503 -1.87 7.67 42.75
CA ASP A 503 -1.20 8.97 42.83
C ASP A 503 -0.54 9.28 44.18
N SER A 504 -0.74 8.47 45.23
CA SER A 504 0.04 8.63 46.48
C SER A 504 1.50 8.15 46.36
N PHE A 505 1.84 7.40 45.30
CA PHE A 505 3.22 6.92 45.10
C PHE A 505 4.11 8.03 44.49
N THR A 506 5.06 8.51 45.30
CA THR A 506 6.00 9.60 44.97
C THR A 506 7.47 9.16 44.86
N SER A 507 7.73 7.85 44.87
CA SER A 507 9.04 7.26 44.60
C SER A 507 8.94 5.87 43.96
N LEU A 508 9.96 5.51 43.17
CA LEU A 508 10.06 4.20 42.55
C LEU A 508 10.13 3.07 43.59
N ASP A 509 10.84 3.26 44.70
CA ASP A 509 10.97 2.23 45.72
C ASP A 509 9.63 1.97 46.45
N ALA A 510 8.83 3.01 46.72
CA ALA A 510 7.51 2.84 47.32
C ALA A 510 6.50 2.16 46.38
N LEU A 511 6.54 2.48 45.08
CA LEU A 511 5.74 1.80 44.08
C LEU A 511 6.17 0.33 43.93
N LYS A 512 7.48 0.06 43.92
CA LYS A 512 8.03 -1.30 43.82
C LYS A 512 7.61 -2.20 45.00
N THR A 513 7.70 -1.72 46.23
CA THR A 513 7.22 -2.48 47.40
C THR A 513 5.72 -2.74 47.35
N PHE A 514 4.92 -1.87 46.73
CA PHE A 514 3.50 -2.15 46.48
C PHE A 514 3.32 -3.23 45.41
N GLU A 515 4.00 -3.12 44.26
CA GLU A 515 3.95 -4.11 43.17
C GLU A 515 4.34 -5.52 43.63
N GLU A 516 5.37 -5.64 44.48
CA GLU A 516 5.81 -6.91 45.08
C GLU A 516 4.72 -7.59 45.93
N THR A 517 3.69 -6.86 46.38
CA THR A 517 2.53 -7.43 47.10
C THR A 517 1.33 -7.78 46.20
N LEU A 518 1.28 -7.27 44.96
CA LEU A 518 0.14 -7.47 44.06
C LEU A 518 -0.17 -8.94 43.75
N PRO A 519 0.82 -9.84 43.52
CA PRO A 519 0.51 -11.23 43.20
C PRO A 519 -0.27 -11.94 44.30
N GLY A 520 0.07 -11.65 45.56
CA GLY A 520 -0.65 -12.17 46.74
C GLY A 520 -2.03 -11.54 46.92
N PHE A 521 -2.15 -10.22 46.73
CA PHE A 521 -3.43 -9.49 46.89
C PHE A 521 -4.46 -9.85 45.82
N MET A 522 -4.04 -9.89 44.56
CA MET A 522 -4.92 -10.16 43.41
C MET A 522 -5.08 -11.67 43.15
N GLY A 523 -4.31 -12.53 43.82
CA GLY A 523 -4.35 -13.98 43.62
C GLY A 523 -3.86 -14.39 42.24
N MET A 524 -2.73 -13.82 41.80
CA MET A 524 -2.00 -14.20 40.59
C MET A 524 -1.23 -15.52 40.81
N ASP A 525 -0.49 -15.97 39.80
CA ASP A 525 0.64 -16.88 40.00
C ASP A 525 1.88 -16.09 40.44
N ALA A 526 2.76 -16.73 41.20
CA ALA A 526 4.02 -16.19 41.74
C ALA A 526 5.22 -17.12 41.52
N GLY A 527 5.02 -18.23 40.79
CA GLY A 527 6.10 -18.99 40.17
C GLY A 527 6.37 -18.52 38.73
N ASN A 528 7.40 -19.07 38.11
CA ASN A 528 7.66 -18.89 36.69
C ASN A 528 6.50 -19.46 35.84
N PRO A 529 5.75 -18.64 35.06
CA PRO A 529 4.62 -19.13 34.28
C PRO A 529 5.01 -20.15 33.20
N GLU A 530 6.29 -20.21 32.77
CA GLU A 530 6.76 -21.18 31.78
C GLU A 530 6.90 -22.62 32.32
N ASP A 531 6.71 -22.83 33.63
CA ASP A 531 6.65 -24.16 34.26
C ASP A 531 5.19 -24.65 34.36
N HIS A 532 4.26 -23.74 34.62
CA HIS A 532 2.80 -24.00 34.65
C HIS A 532 2.21 -24.08 33.23
N PHE A 533 2.72 -23.27 32.29
CA PHE A 533 2.27 -23.19 30.90
C PHE A 533 3.47 -23.41 29.94
N PRO A 534 3.90 -24.66 29.67
CA PRO A 534 5.11 -24.94 28.88
C PRO A 534 5.13 -24.33 27.47
N TRP A 535 3.96 -24.10 26.88
CA TRP A 535 3.80 -23.40 25.60
C TRP A 535 4.25 -21.94 25.63
N LEU A 536 4.39 -21.30 26.80
CA LEU A 536 4.95 -19.95 26.94
C LEU A 536 6.45 -19.85 26.61
N ARG A 537 7.19 -20.97 26.65
CA ARG A 537 8.59 -21.01 26.20
C ARG A 537 8.69 -20.71 24.71
N GLU A 538 7.77 -21.31 23.94
CA GLU A 538 7.64 -21.04 22.50
C GLU A 538 7.15 -19.62 22.22
N VAL A 539 6.24 -19.09 23.06
CA VAL A 539 5.81 -17.68 22.98
C VAL A 539 6.99 -16.73 23.14
N ARG A 540 7.88 -16.97 24.12
CA ARG A 540 9.10 -16.17 24.28
C ARG A 540 9.97 -16.24 23.03
N ASP A 541 10.29 -17.45 22.56
CA ASP A 541 11.19 -17.64 21.42
C ASP A 541 10.64 -16.95 20.15
N ILE A 542 9.33 -17.03 19.90
CA ILE A 542 8.64 -16.30 18.83
C ILE A 542 8.65 -14.78 19.07
N ALA A 543 8.42 -14.31 20.30
CA ALA A 543 8.40 -12.88 20.61
C ALA A 543 9.78 -12.23 20.51
N GLU A 544 10.87 -12.97 20.79
CA GLU A 544 12.26 -12.51 20.61
C GLU A 544 12.69 -12.46 19.13
N GLU A 545 12.20 -13.40 18.31
CA GLU A 545 12.40 -13.42 16.86
C GLU A 545 11.61 -12.30 16.15
N GLN A 546 10.29 -12.26 16.39
CA GLN A 546 9.36 -11.35 15.72
C GLN A 546 9.35 -9.94 16.33
N GLY A 547 9.85 -9.80 17.56
CA GLY A 547 10.10 -8.52 18.24
C GLY A 547 8.85 -7.70 18.56
N PHE A 548 7.74 -8.31 18.99
CA PHE A 548 6.44 -7.62 19.11
C PHE A 548 6.50 -6.34 19.96
N LEU A 549 5.95 -5.24 19.42
CA LEU A 549 5.91 -3.93 20.08
C LEU A 549 4.46 -3.51 20.36
N HIS A 550 4.15 -3.27 21.63
CA HIS A 550 2.84 -2.84 22.10
C HIS A 550 2.87 -1.34 22.38
N TRP A 551 2.58 -0.50 21.37
CA TRP A 551 2.74 0.96 21.44
C TRP A 551 2.15 1.59 22.70
N GLU A 552 0.89 1.24 23.01
CA GLU A 552 0.16 1.77 24.17
C GLU A 552 0.71 1.30 25.53
N LEU A 553 1.57 0.28 25.56
CA LEU A 553 2.22 -0.26 26.76
C LEU A 553 3.68 0.23 26.87
N GLU A 554 4.44 0.17 25.78
CA GLU A 554 5.85 0.58 25.68
C GLU A 554 6.04 2.10 25.85
N PHE A 555 5.07 2.90 25.39
CA PHE A 555 5.06 4.36 25.53
C PHE A 555 3.83 4.86 26.29
N ALA A 556 3.32 4.07 27.24
CA ALA A 556 2.03 4.33 27.93
C ALA A 556 1.89 5.76 28.48
N LEU A 557 2.97 6.36 29.00
CA LEU A 557 2.98 7.73 29.50
C LEU A 557 2.68 8.80 28.42
N VAL A 558 3.12 8.59 27.17
CA VAL A 558 2.87 9.50 26.05
C VAL A 558 1.38 9.54 25.74
N PHE A 559 0.76 8.36 25.59
CA PHE A 559 -0.68 8.24 25.35
C PHE A 559 -1.51 8.75 26.54
N ALA A 560 -1.11 8.43 27.77
CA ALA A 560 -1.84 8.81 28.98
C ALA A 560 -1.79 10.32 29.31
N ARG A 561 -0.81 11.07 28.78
CA ARG A 561 -0.66 12.52 29.03
C ARG A 561 -0.91 13.42 27.82
N GLY A 562 -0.54 12.99 26.62
CA GLY A 562 -0.70 13.76 25.38
C GLY A 562 -1.70 13.16 24.39
N GLY A 563 -2.30 12.00 24.68
CA GLY A 563 -3.17 11.27 23.76
C GLY A 563 -2.43 10.57 22.59
N GLY A 564 -1.15 10.87 22.39
CA GLY A 564 -0.31 10.36 21.30
C GLY A 564 0.90 11.27 21.07
N PHE A 565 1.49 11.20 19.87
CA PHE A 565 2.60 12.03 19.43
C PHE A 565 2.11 13.32 18.74
N ASP A 566 2.82 14.42 18.93
CA ASP A 566 2.58 15.72 18.24
C ASP A 566 3.12 15.74 16.82
N LEU A 567 4.25 15.07 16.60
CA LEU A 567 4.96 15.03 15.33
C LEU A 567 5.40 13.58 15.07
N GLN A 568 5.02 13.02 13.92
CA GLN A 568 5.52 11.71 13.48
C GLN A 568 6.13 11.84 12.08
N VAL A 569 7.39 11.44 11.91
CA VAL A 569 8.09 11.62 10.63
C VAL A 569 8.89 10.36 10.27
N GLY A 570 9.03 10.02 8.99
CA GLY A 570 9.82 8.85 8.60
C GLY A 570 9.64 8.34 7.17
N ASN A 571 10.45 7.34 6.81
CA ASN A 571 10.38 6.61 5.53
C ASN A 571 10.11 5.11 5.81
N PRO A 572 8.85 4.70 6.02
CA PRO A 572 8.52 3.29 6.30
C PRO A 572 8.83 2.38 5.10
N PRO A 573 9.16 1.09 5.31
CA PRO A 573 9.62 0.18 4.27
C PRO A 573 8.59 -0.08 3.15
N TRP A 574 9.01 0.03 1.89
CA TRP A 574 8.18 -0.14 0.69
C TRP A 574 8.04 -1.61 0.26
N VAL A 575 7.81 -2.52 1.22
CA VAL A 575 7.85 -3.98 1.02
C VAL A 575 6.44 -4.57 1.04
N ARG A 576 6.16 -5.51 0.13
CA ARG A 576 4.94 -6.35 0.16
C ARG A 576 5.26 -7.75 0.67
N PRO A 577 4.77 -8.16 1.86
CA PRO A 577 4.87 -9.54 2.33
C PRO A 577 4.19 -10.49 1.34
N ARG A 578 4.98 -11.34 0.67
CA ARG A 578 4.51 -12.33 -0.29
C ARG A 578 5.42 -13.55 -0.28
N TRP A 579 4.83 -14.73 -0.49
CA TRP A 579 5.61 -15.96 -0.64
C TRP A 579 6.33 -15.98 -1.99
N ASN A 580 7.67 -15.94 -1.97
CA ASN A 580 8.52 -16.28 -3.11
C ASN A 580 9.35 -17.51 -2.77
N GLU A 581 8.87 -18.69 -3.17
CA GLU A 581 9.58 -19.95 -2.90
C GLU A 581 10.96 -20.01 -3.57
N ALA A 582 11.16 -19.34 -4.72
CA ALA A 582 12.45 -19.34 -5.41
C ALA A 582 13.54 -18.67 -4.57
N ALA A 583 13.29 -17.46 -4.04
CA ALA A 583 14.24 -16.76 -3.19
C ALA A 583 14.49 -17.49 -1.86
N VAL A 584 13.47 -18.14 -1.28
CA VAL A 584 13.64 -18.91 -0.04
C VAL A 584 14.47 -20.19 -0.28
N LEU A 585 14.30 -20.84 -1.44
CA LEU A 585 15.15 -21.96 -1.86
C LEU A 585 16.58 -21.49 -2.24
N ALA A 586 16.73 -20.28 -2.78
CA ALA A 586 18.03 -19.74 -3.22
C ALA A 586 19.05 -19.57 -2.09
N GLU A 587 18.62 -19.35 -0.84
CA GLU A 587 19.50 -19.34 0.34
C GLU A 587 20.16 -20.71 0.62
N ARG A 588 19.64 -21.79 0.03
CA ARG A 588 20.20 -23.15 0.12
C ARG A 588 20.78 -23.62 -1.21
N GLU A 589 20.22 -23.17 -2.33
CA GLU A 589 20.66 -23.50 -3.69
C GLU A 589 20.45 -22.30 -4.64
N PRO A 590 21.44 -21.38 -4.79
CA PRO A 590 21.28 -20.11 -5.54
C PRO A 590 20.81 -20.22 -7.00
N TRP A 591 20.87 -21.42 -7.59
CA TRP A 591 20.35 -21.74 -8.91
C TRP A 591 18.88 -21.32 -9.12
N PHE A 592 18.05 -21.31 -8.06
CA PHE A 592 16.63 -20.95 -8.17
C PHE A 592 16.34 -19.51 -8.63
N GLU A 593 17.25 -18.57 -8.36
CA GLU A 593 17.17 -17.16 -8.80
C GLU A 593 18.18 -16.83 -9.93
N LEU A 594 19.13 -17.73 -10.24
CA LEU A 594 20.14 -17.53 -11.30
C LEU A 594 19.79 -18.17 -12.65
N GLU A 595 18.80 -19.07 -12.71
CA GLU A 595 18.43 -19.81 -13.93
C GLU A 595 17.02 -19.44 -14.43
N ASP A 596 16.96 -18.36 -15.22
CA ASP A 596 15.75 -17.79 -15.83
C ASP A 596 14.90 -18.80 -16.62
N LYS A 597 15.52 -19.84 -17.22
CA LYS A 597 14.90 -20.67 -18.26
C LYS A 597 14.83 -22.16 -17.92
N ALA A 598 15.09 -22.54 -16.68
CA ALA A 598 14.95 -23.93 -16.23
C ALA A 598 13.54 -24.49 -16.39
N SER A 599 13.46 -25.74 -16.83
CA SER A 599 12.20 -26.49 -16.92
C SER A 599 11.58 -26.75 -15.55
N THR A 600 10.25 -26.79 -15.50
CA THR A 600 9.50 -27.10 -14.26
C THR A 600 9.95 -28.42 -13.63
N SER A 601 10.23 -29.44 -14.45
CA SER A 601 10.70 -30.75 -13.97
C SER A 601 12.07 -30.71 -13.29
N GLU A 602 12.97 -29.81 -13.69
CA GLU A 602 14.27 -29.62 -13.03
C GLU A 602 14.12 -28.77 -11.75
N LYS A 603 13.27 -27.72 -11.78
CA LYS A 603 12.92 -26.95 -10.57
C LYS A 603 12.30 -27.87 -9.50
N ASP A 604 11.38 -28.74 -9.90
CA ASP A 604 10.77 -29.76 -9.05
C ASP A 604 11.78 -30.81 -8.53
N ARG A 605 12.75 -31.21 -9.36
CA ARG A 605 13.79 -32.17 -8.97
C ARG A 605 14.69 -31.59 -7.88
N ARG A 606 15.19 -30.37 -8.06
CA ARG A 606 16.01 -29.65 -7.10
C ARG A 606 15.25 -29.28 -5.83
N ARG A 607 13.98 -28.85 -5.96
CA ARG A 607 13.10 -28.59 -4.80
C ARG A 607 12.97 -29.83 -3.92
N ARG A 608 12.72 -31.01 -4.51
CA ARG A 608 12.72 -32.30 -3.79
C ARG A 608 14.09 -32.72 -3.26
N GLU A 609 15.19 -32.19 -3.79
CA GLU A 609 16.55 -32.48 -3.33
C GLU A 609 16.90 -31.65 -2.09
N VAL A 610 16.67 -30.33 -2.13
CA VAL A 610 16.81 -29.41 -0.99
C VAL A 610 15.94 -29.87 0.19
N LEU A 611 14.68 -30.23 -0.08
CA LEU A 611 13.71 -30.66 0.95
C LEU A 611 14.06 -32.02 1.62
N LYS A 612 15.07 -32.76 1.16
CA LYS A 612 15.60 -33.94 1.91
C LYS A 612 16.32 -33.53 3.20
N SER A 613 16.83 -32.30 3.27
CA SER A 613 17.52 -31.78 4.45
C SER A 613 16.50 -31.25 5.47
N SER A 614 16.41 -31.87 6.64
CA SER A 614 15.49 -31.45 7.71
C SER A 614 15.72 -30.00 8.17
N ASN A 615 16.94 -29.48 8.04
CA ASN A 615 17.27 -28.08 8.31
C ASN A 615 16.68 -27.15 7.23
N ALA A 616 16.79 -27.52 5.96
CA ALA A 616 16.19 -26.75 4.86
C ALA A 616 14.65 -26.81 4.92
N HIS A 617 14.06 -27.99 5.15
CA HIS A 617 12.62 -28.17 5.30
C HIS A 617 12.05 -27.32 6.44
N ARG A 618 12.64 -27.35 7.64
CA ARG A 618 12.21 -26.49 8.76
C ARG A 618 12.38 -25.00 8.44
N TYR A 619 13.49 -24.60 7.81
CA TYR A 619 13.71 -23.20 7.41
C TYR A 619 12.62 -22.71 6.44
N ILE A 620 12.34 -23.46 5.38
CA ILE A 620 11.30 -23.15 4.39
C ILE A 620 9.92 -23.07 5.04
N LEU A 621 9.62 -23.97 5.99
CA LEU A 621 8.37 -23.98 6.74
C LEU A 621 8.24 -22.80 7.72
N GLY A 622 9.34 -22.38 8.35
CA GLY A 622 9.41 -21.18 9.19
C GLY A 622 9.18 -19.90 8.40
N GLU A 623 9.90 -19.71 7.29
CA GLU A 623 9.75 -18.58 6.36
C GLU A 623 8.30 -18.48 5.83
N LEU A 624 7.69 -19.63 5.49
CA LEU A 624 6.29 -19.71 5.07
C LEU A 624 5.32 -19.37 6.21
N THR A 625 5.62 -19.79 7.44
CA THR A 625 4.83 -19.49 8.63
C THR A 625 4.85 -17.99 8.91
N ASN A 626 6.04 -17.39 8.97
CA ASN A 626 6.26 -15.95 9.14
C ASN A 626 5.53 -15.14 8.05
N THR A 627 5.75 -15.46 6.78
CA THR A 627 5.10 -14.78 5.64
C THR A 627 3.57 -14.89 5.72
N THR A 628 3.03 -16.07 6.04
CA THR A 628 1.57 -16.29 6.14
C THR A 628 0.97 -15.55 7.34
N ALA A 629 1.68 -15.50 8.47
CA ALA A 629 1.26 -14.80 9.67
C ALA A 629 1.26 -13.29 9.48
N GLN A 630 2.29 -12.69 8.88
CA GLN A 630 2.29 -11.27 8.51
C GLN A 630 1.12 -10.91 7.59
N VAL A 631 0.90 -11.69 6.52
CA VAL A 631 -0.23 -11.50 5.59
C VAL A 631 -1.57 -11.60 6.31
N ALA A 632 -1.72 -12.52 7.27
CA ALA A 632 -2.93 -12.65 8.07
C ALA A 632 -3.13 -11.48 9.04
N VAL A 633 -2.07 -11.01 9.72
CA VAL A 633 -2.10 -9.85 10.62
C VAL A 633 -2.54 -8.60 9.86
N PHE A 634 -1.89 -8.27 8.74
CA PHE A 634 -2.22 -7.08 7.95
C PHE A 634 -3.56 -7.17 7.22
N GLY A 635 -4.05 -8.38 6.94
CA GLY A 635 -5.38 -8.61 6.35
C GLY A 635 -6.54 -8.73 7.34
N SER A 636 -6.30 -8.65 8.66
CA SER A 636 -7.33 -8.88 9.68
C SER A 636 -7.99 -7.58 10.16
N PRO A 637 -9.33 -7.50 10.26
CA PRO A 637 -10.01 -6.35 10.84
C PRO A 637 -9.72 -6.15 12.34
N GLN A 638 -9.21 -7.18 13.04
CA GLN A 638 -8.77 -7.07 14.44
C GLN A 638 -7.45 -6.29 14.61
N MET A 639 -6.76 -6.00 13.51
CA MET A 639 -5.44 -5.35 13.50
C MET A 639 -5.43 -4.14 12.56
N TYR A 640 -6.00 -4.29 11.36
CA TYR A 640 -5.97 -3.28 10.31
C TYR A 640 -7.29 -3.28 9.53
N ALA A 641 -8.35 -2.74 10.13
CA ALA A 641 -9.68 -2.62 9.52
C ALA A 641 -9.63 -1.97 8.12
N LEU A 642 -8.86 -0.89 7.95
CA LEU A 642 -8.70 -0.18 6.67
C LEU A 642 -7.95 -0.99 5.58
N LEU A 643 -7.21 -2.04 5.95
CA LEU A 643 -6.48 -2.91 5.02
C LEU A 643 -7.25 -4.21 4.69
N THR A 644 -8.44 -4.40 5.27
CA THR A 644 -9.23 -5.63 5.09
C THR A 644 -9.68 -5.75 3.63
N GLY A 645 -9.13 -6.72 2.90
CA GLY A 645 -9.41 -6.97 1.48
C GLY A 645 -8.44 -6.31 0.48
N THR A 646 -7.54 -5.45 0.95
CA THR A 646 -6.43 -4.91 0.15
C THR A 646 -5.31 -5.95 -0.03
N GLN A 647 -4.28 -5.65 -0.82
CA GLN A 647 -3.01 -6.38 -0.73
C GLN A 647 -2.16 -5.82 0.44
N PRO A 648 -1.51 -6.67 1.25
CA PRO A 648 -0.55 -6.22 2.26
C PRO A 648 0.66 -5.50 1.64
N ASP A 649 0.99 -4.34 2.19
CA ASP A 649 2.13 -3.48 1.83
C ASP A 649 2.52 -2.73 3.11
N LEU A 650 3.78 -2.85 3.57
CA LEU A 650 4.15 -2.49 4.95
C LEU A 650 3.90 -1.00 5.23
N TYR A 651 4.17 -0.11 4.27
CA TYR A 651 3.94 1.33 4.44
C TYR A 651 2.46 1.66 4.78
N ARG A 652 1.49 0.87 4.29
CA ARG A 652 0.06 1.09 4.54
C ARG A 652 -0.32 0.75 5.98
N ALA A 653 0.33 -0.26 6.55
CA ALA A 653 0.23 -0.57 7.97
C ALA A 653 0.90 0.53 8.82
N PHE A 654 2.06 1.05 8.39
CA PHE A 654 2.70 2.21 9.05
C PHE A 654 1.82 3.46 9.03
N ALA A 655 1.21 3.81 7.89
CA ALA A 655 0.25 4.92 7.82
C ALA A 655 -0.92 4.75 8.80
N CYS A 656 -1.48 3.54 8.89
CA CYS A 656 -2.54 3.23 9.86
C CYS A 656 -2.08 3.37 11.33
N GLN A 657 -0.86 2.92 11.66
CA GLN A 657 -0.26 3.09 13.01
C GLN A 657 -0.03 4.58 13.31
N VAL A 658 0.57 5.32 12.38
CA VAL A 658 0.85 6.76 12.51
C VAL A 658 -0.43 7.56 12.75
N TRP A 659 -1.51 7.29 12.01
CA TRP A 659 -2.81 7.92 12.26
C TRP A 659 -3.48 7.51 13.57
N ALA A 660 -3.14 6.33 14.11
CA ALA A 660 -3.69 5.82 15.38
C ALA A 660 -2.92 6.34 16.61
N HIS A 661 -1.64 6.71 16.45
CA HIS A 661 -0.78 7.21 17.53
C HIS A 661 -0.63 8.73 17.54
N MET A 662 -1.42 9.44 16.73
CA MET A 662 -1.41 10.90 16.61
C MET A 662 -2.21 11.54 17.76
N SER A 663 -1.60 12.49 18.47
CA SER A 663 -2.30 13.33 19.47
C SER A 663 -3.40 14.19 18.82
N THR A 664 -4.30 14.75 19.62
CA THR A 664 -5.47 15.52 19.14
C THR A 664 -5.11 16.73 18.27
N ALA A 665 -3.92 17.32 18.45
CA ALA A 665 -3.39 18.40 17.61
C ALA A 665 -2.22 17.96 16.69
N GLY A 666 -1.86 16.67 16.71
CA GLY A 666 -0.68 16.14 16.05
C GLY A 666 -0.75 16.11 14.52
N THR A 667 0.44 16.05 13.90
CA THR A 667 0.61 15.83 12.46
C THR A 667 1.67 14.77 12.18
N ALA A 668 1.71 14.29 10.93
CA ALA A 668 2.71 13.34 10.49
C ALA A 668 3.15 13.57 9.04
N GLY A 669 4.45 13.43 8.76
CA GLY A 669 5.03 13.49 7.42
C GLY A 669 5.74 12.19 7.09
N ILE A 670 5.16 11.37 6.20
CA ILE A 670 5.74 10.07 5.84
C ILE A 670 5.98 9.93 4.34
N LEU A 671 7.12 9.32 4.01
CA LEU A 671 7.62 9.12 2.65
C LEU A 671 7.30 7.69 2.19
N HIS A 672 6.36 7.52 1.26
CA HIS A 672 5.95 6.18 0.80
C HIS A 672 5.26 6.19 -0.58
N PRO A 673 5.09 5.03 -1.25
CA PRO A 673 4.38 4.93 -2.52
C PRO A 673 2.87 5.25 -2.43
N ASP A 674 2.30 5.70 -3.54
CA ASP A 674 0.93 6.26 -3.59
C ASP A 674 -0.12 5.19 -3.94
N THR A 675 0.23 3.90 -3.77
CA THR A 675 -0.57 2.76 -4.27
C THR A 675 -1.89 2.55 -3.52
N HIS A 676 -2.15 3.31 -2.46
CA HIS A 676 -3.43 3.39 -1.76
C HIS A 676 -4.37 4.44 -2.38
N LEU A 677 -3.81 5.47 -3.04
CA LEU A 677 -4.55 6.50 -3.77
C LEU A 677 -5.01 6.05 -5.17
N THR A 678 -4.37 5.00 -5.70
CA THR A 678 -4.60 4.45 -7.05
C THR A 678 -5.10 3.00 -7.09
N GLY A 679 -5.03 2.25 -5.98
CA GLY A 679 -5.39 0.83 -5.94
C GLY A 679 -6.90 0.58 -5.93
N GLU A 680 -7.37 -0.32 -6.80
CA GLU A 680 -8.81 -0.64 -7.02
C GLU A 680 -9.56 -1.17 -5.77
N LYS A 681 -8.86 -1.64 -4.73
CA LYS A 681 -9.49 -2.22 -3.51
C LYS A 681 -9.30 -1.35 -2.28
N GLU A 682 -8.55 -0.27 -2.41
CA GLU A 682 -8.05 0.55 -1.31
C GLU A 682 -9.00 1.72 -0.97
N GLY A 683 -10.22 1.75 -1.51
CA GLY A 683 -11.18 2.86 -1.35
C GLY A 683 -11.41 3.30 0.10
N ALA A 684 -11.62 2.36 1.04
CA ALA A 684 -11.80 2.70 2.47
C ALA A 684 -10.54 3.29 3.12
N LEU A 685 -9.36 2.77 2.77
CA LEU A 685 -8.06 3.35 3.19
C LEU A 685 -7.86 4.75 2.59
N ARG A 686 -8.30 4.95 1.35
CA ARG A 686 -8.19 6.22 0.62
C ARG A 686 -9.11 7.31 1.18
N GLN A 687 -10.36 6.98 1.48
CA GLN A 687 -11.29 7.87 2.19
C GLN A 687 -10.75 8.28 3.57
N ALA A 688 -10.09 7.35 4.27
CA ALA A 688 -9.41 7.65 5.54
C ALA A 688 -8.16 8.53 5.37
N ALA A 689 -7.45 8.41 4.25
CA ALA A 689 -6.29 9.25 3.90
C ALA A 689 -6.71 10.65 3.45
N TYR A 690 -7.68 10.79 2.54
CA TYR A 690 -8.15 12.08 2.01
C TYR A 690 -8.67 13.05 3.09
N ARG A 691 -9.35 12.53 4.11
CA ARG A 691 -9.79 13.35 5.26
C ARG A 691 -8.64 13.78 6.17
N ARG A 692 -7.48 13.11 6.10
CA ARG A 692 -6.28 13.39 6.93
C ARG A 692 -5.20 14.17 6.19
N LEU A 693 -5.09 14.06 4.86
CA LEU A 693 -4.08 14.78 4.09
C LEU A 693 -4.19 16.30 4.30
N ARG A 694 -3.05 16.97 4.12
CA ARG A 694 -2.89 18.43 4.04
C ARG A 694 -2.07 18.80 2.80
N ILE A 695 -0.98 18.06 2.58
CA ILE A 695 -0.16 18.12 1.36
C ILE A 695 0.14 16.68 0.90
N HIS A 696 0.05 16.45 -0.41
CA HIS A 696 0.56 15.28 -1.11
C HIS A 696 1.46 15.74 -2.26
N GLY A 697 2.76 15.43 -2.20
CA GLY A 697 3.68 15.66 -3.31
C GLY A 697 4.21 14.34 -3.87
N ASP A 698 3.77 13.94 -5.08
CA ASP A 698 4.30 12.80 -5.83
C ASP A 698 5.60 13.18 -6.56
N PHE A 699 6.65 12.39 -6.33
CA PHE A 699 7.97 12.52 -6.93
C PHE A 699 8.29 11.34 -7.84
N VAL A 700 8.87 11.64 -9.00
CA VAL A 700 9.49 10.64 -9.87
C VAL A 700 10.98 10.56 -9.54
N ASN A 701 11.53 9.36 -9.32
CA ASN A 701 12.97 9.14 -9.16
C ASN A 701 13.77 9.28 -10.48
N ALA A 702 13.45 10.30 -11.29
CA ALA A 702 13.97 10.51 -12.62
C ALA A 702 15.50 10.56 -12.61
N VAL A 703 16.15 9.71 -13.42
CA VAL A 703 17.62 9.61 -13.50
C VAL A 703 18.30 9.30 -12.15
N TRP A 704 17.60 8.63 -11.23
CA TRP A 704 18.07 8.31 -9.86
C TRP A 704 18.39 9.56 -9.00
N ARG A 705 17.68 10.67 -9.23
CA ARG A 705 17.85 11.95 -8.51
C ARG A 705 17.72 11.85 -6.99
N PHE A 706 16.89 10.95 -6.47
CA PHE A 706 16.64 10.80 -5.04
C PHE A 706 17.21 9.50 -4.50
N PHE A 707 16.90 8.38 -5.14
CA PHE A 707 17.31 7.06 -4.69
C PHE A 707 18.15 6.35 -5.77
N PRO A 708 19.36 5.85 -5.43
CA PRO A 708 20.16 5.05 -6.35
C PRO A 708 19.55 3.66 -6.58
N LYS A 709 20.17 2.88 -7.46
CA LYS A 709 19.85 1.45 -7.63
C LYS A 709 19.93 0.71 -6.27
N PRO A 710 19.02 -0.24 -5.98
CA PRO A 710 18.11 -0.91 -6.91
C PRO A 710 16.80 -0.16 -7.23
N VAL A 711 16.52 0.99 -6.59
CA VAL A 711 15.29 1.76 -6.89
C VAL A 711 15.27 2.16 -8.37
N GLY A 712 14.09 2.08 -9.00
CA GLY A 712 13.92 2.36 -10.42
C GLY A 712 14.00 3.86 -10.72
N HIS A 713 14.52 4.23 -11.89
CA HIS A 713 14.55 5.63 -12.34
C HIS A 713 13.20 6.16 -12.88
N THR A 714 12.15 5.33 -12.77
CA THR A 714 10.75 5.62 -13.09
C THR A 714 9.83 5.30 -11.90
N THR A 715 10.41 4.97 -10.73
CA THR A 715 9.63 4.73 -9.50
C THR A 715 9.05 6.06 -9.01
N HIS A 716 7.73 6.07 -8.80
CA HIS A 716 7.01 7.14 -8.11
C HIS A 716 6.97 6.88 -6.60
N PHE A 717 7.05 7.94 -5.80
CA PHE A 717 6.89 7.94 -4.34
C PHE A 717 6.41 9.31 -3.86
N GLY A 718 5.57 9.37 -2.83
CA GLY A 718 4.99 10.60 -2.33
C GLY A 718 5.48 11.02 -0.94
N ILE A 719 5.64 12.33 -0.74
CA ILE A 719 5.63 12.95 0.59
C ILE A 719 4.18 13.20 0.98
N HIS A 720 3.75 12.62 2.09
CA HIS A 720 2.38 12.70 2.59
C HIS A 720 2.37 13.40 3.94
N ILE A 721 1.77 14.60 3.99
CA ILE A 721 1.55 15.33 5.24
C ILE A 721 0.11 15.08 5.69
N TYR A 722 -0.04 14.41 6.83
CA TYR A 722 -1.31 14.10 7.47
C TYR A 722 -1.51 14.92 8.75
N GLY A 723 -2.74 15.31 9.03
CA GLY A 723 -3.22 15.76 10.33
C GLY A 723 -4.54 15.09 10.68
N GLN A 724 -5.32 15.72 11.57
CA GLN A 724 -6.61 15.19 12.01
C GLN A 724 -7.64 15.04 10.88
N PRO A 725 -8.62 14.11 11.00
CA PRO A 725 -9.73 13.99 10.06
C PRO A 725 -10.57 15.27 9.98
N GLN A 726 -10.70 15.82 8.78
CA GLN A 726 -11.54 16.97 8.42
C GLN A 726 -12.33 16.68 7.14
N GLU A 727 -13.04 17.68 6.60
CA GLU A 727 -13.57 17.62 5.24
C GLU A 727 -12.44 17.53 4.20
N ILE A 728 -12.69 16.89 3.06
CA ILE A 728 -11.64 16.65 2.06
C ILE A 728 -11.25 17.98 1.40
N ASN A 729 -10.04 18.44 1.76
CA ASN A 729 -9.38 19.62 1.23
C ASN A 729 -7.87 19.48 1.52
N PHE A 730 -7.06 19.24 0.47
CA PHE A 730 -5.60 19.15 0.58
C PHE A 730 -4.90 19.57 -0.72
N ASP A 731 -3.67 20.05 -0.61
CA ASP A 731 -2.84 20.41 -1.77
C ASP A 731 -2.24 19.14 -2.40
N HIS A 732 -2.52 18.90 -3.68
CA HIS A 732 -1.90 17.86 -4.48
C HIS A 732 -0.92 18.46 -5.49
N LEU A 733 0.29 17.91 -5.50
CA LEU A 733 1.31 18.15 -6.52
C LEU A 733 1.82 16.79 -7.02
N SER A 734 2.21 16.71 -8.29
CA SER A 734 2.69 15.46 -8.91
C SER A 734 3.81 15.68 -9.92
N TRP A 735 4.43 14.58 -10.35
CA TRP A 735 5.56 14.54 -11.28
C TRP A 735 6.76 15.40 -10.85
N LEU A 736 6.96 15.52 -9.54
CA LEU A 736 8.02 16.34 -8.96
C LEU A 736 9.40 15.69 -9.15
N VAL A 737 10.39 16.52 -9.48
CA VAL A 737 11.80 16.13 -9.68
C VAL A 737 12.79 17.00 -8.88
N SER A 738 12.25 17.91 -8.08
CA SER A 738 12.95 18.78 -7.11
C SER A 738 12.02 19.03 -5.93
N VAL A 739 12.58 19.14 -4.71
CA VAL A 739 11.81 19.45 -3.49
C VAL A 739 11.36 20.90 -3.44
N ASP A 740 12.07 21.82 -4.08
CA ASP A 740 11.72 23.24 -4.09
C ASP A 740 10.38 23.49 -4.80
N ALA A 741 10.05 22.65 -5.79
CA ALA A 741 8.74 22.66 -6.45
C ALA A 741 7.60 22.22 -5.52
N LEU A 742 7.86 21.45 -4.46
CA LEU A 742 6.89 21.19 -3.39
C LEU A 742 6.80 22.38 -2.42
N ARG A 743 7.96 22.91 -2.00
CA ARG A 743 8.08 23.94 -0.95
C ARG A 743 7.46 25.28 -1.35
N TYR A 744 7.80 25.78 -2.55
CA TYR A 744 7.54 27.18 -2.91
C TYR A 744 6.41 27.37 -3.92
N SER A 745 5.80 26.30 -4.45
CA SER A 745 4.72 26.46 -5.45
C SER A 745 3.47 27.15 -4.89
N ALA A 746 3.11 26.91 -3.62
CA ALA A 746 1.97 27.58 -2.98
C ALA A 746 2.19 29.09 -2.76
N GLU A 747 3.45 29.51 -2.61
CA GLU A 747 3.86 30.89 -2.31
C GLU A 747 4.22 31.69 -3.58
N HIS A 748 4.24 31.02 -4.74
CA HIS A 748 4.50 31.62 -6.06
C HIS A 748 3.34 32.52 -6.52
N ASP A 749 3.64 33.65 -7.19
CA ASP A 749 2.62 34.64 -7.58
C ASP A 749 1.61 34.13 -8.64
N GLY A 750 2.11 33.35 -9.60
CA GLY A 750 1.36 32.76 -10.73
C GLY A 750 1.80 33.29 -12.10
N SER A 751 2.93 34.01 -12.17
CA SER A 751 3.45 34.59 -13.41
C SER A 751 4.31 33.61 -14.24
N GLY A 752 4.31 33.80 -15.57
CA GLY A 752 5.16 33.04 -16.49
C GLY A 752 4.53 31.76 -17.05
N ASP A 753 5.37 30.87 -17.57
CA ASP A 753 4.94 29.63 -18.23
C ASP A 753 4.46 28.58 -17.23
N VAL A 754 3.16 28.21 -17.31
CA VAL A 754 2.57 27.03 -16.65
C VAL A 754 3.43 25.78 -16.90
N PRO A 755 3.92 25.08 -15.85
CA PRO A 755 4.77 23.90 -16.00
C PRO A 755 4.09 22.70 -16.67
N GLY A 756 4.91 21.91 -17.36
CA GLY A 756 4.61 20.52 -17.72
C GLY A 756 5.60 19.56 -17.05
N VAL A 757 5.73 18.33 -17.56
CA VAL A 757 6.80 17.41 -17.11
C VAL A 757 8.18 17.88 -17.58
N ARG A 758 8.22 18.65 -18.68
CA ARG A 758 9.44 19.24 -19.24
C ARG A 758 9.29 20.73 -19.48
N TYR A 759 10.42 21.44 -19.43
CA TYR A 759 10.50 22.85 -19.78
C TYR A 759 11.16 23.05 -21.17
N ARG A 760 11.24 24.30 -21.63
CA ARG A 760 11.63 24.72 -23.00
C ARG A 760 12.94 24.13 -23.56
N ASN A 761 13.84 23.65 -22.70
CA ASN A 761 15.12 23.02 -23.09
C ASN A 761 15.05 21.49 -23.28
N GLY A 762 13.90 20.85 -23.02
CA GLY A 762 13.74 19.39 -23.08
C GLY A 762 14.23 18.63 -21.85
N GLU A 763 14.65 19.32 -20.78
CA GLU A 763 14.91 18.74 -19.46
C GLU A 763 13.62 18.67 -18.64
N PHE A 764 13.67 18.10 -17.43
CA PHE A 764 12.48 18.06 -16.56
C PHE A 764 12.19 19.45 -15.99
N ASP A 765 10.93 19.80 -15.80
CA ASP A 765 10.57 21.10 -15.20
C ASP A 765 10.70 21.03 -13.67
N GLU A 766 11.73 21.65 -13.13
CA GLU A 766 12.03 21.72 -11.69
C GLU A 766 11.46 22.97 -11.01
N ARG A 767 10.85 23.89 -11.77
CA ARG A 767 10.46 25.22 -11.27
C ARG A 767 9.25 25.13 -10.32
N PRO A 768 9.28 25.78 -9.14
CA PRO A 768 8.06 26.04 -8.38
C PRO A 768 7.11 26.95 -9.17
N HIS A 769 5.81 26.70 -9.11
CA HIS A 769 4.80 27.54 -9.77
C HIS A 769 3.41 27.28 -9.21
N LYS A 770 2.61 28.33 -8.99
CA LYS A 770 1.27 28.23 -8.37
C LYS A 770 0.36 27.23 -9.05
N ALA A 771 0.38 27.18 -10.39
CA ALA A 771 -0.43 26.23 -11.16
C ALA A 771 -0.10 24.75 -10.91
N ARG A 772 1.02 24.38 -10.25
CA ARG A 772 1.28 22.98 -9.84
C ARG A 772 0.40 22.54 -8.66
N VAL A 773 -0.05 23.48 -7.83
CA VAL A 773 -0.88 23.20 -6.66
C VAL A 773 -2.30 22.94 -7.14
N VAL A 774 -2.69 21.68 -7.17
CA VAL A 774 -4.05 21.24 -7.47
C VAL A 774 -4.73 20.98 -6.14
N GLN A 775 -5.60 21.90 -5.71
CA GLN A 775 -6.38 21.75 -4.49
C GLN A 775 -7.43 20.64 -4.71
N VAL A 776 -7.38 19.57 -3.92
CA VAL A 776 -8.26 18.41 -4.05
C VAL A 776 -9.38 18.48 -3.01
N ASP A 777 -10.59 18.67 -3.52
CA ASP A 777 -11.83 18.69 -2.77
C ASP A 777 -12.83 17.63 -3.28
N THR A 778 -14.02 17.57 -2.66
CA THR A 778 -15.06 16.60 -3.06
C THR A 778 -15.64 16.87 -4.46
N PRO A 779 -15.89 18.14 -4.88
CA PRO A 779 -16.17 18.49 -6.29
C PRO A 779 -15.16 17.93 -7.29
N LEU A 780 -13.85 18.14 -7.10
CA LEU A 780 -12.82 17.67 -8.02
C LEU A 780 -12.72 16.14 -8.05
N LEU A 781 -12.83 15.48 -6.89
CA LEU A 781 -12.92 14.01 -6.81
C LEU A 781 -14.13 13.47 -7.60
N SER A 782 -15.25 14.20 -7.63
CA SER A 782 -16.43 13.78 -8.42
C SER A 782 -16.18 13.87 -9.93
N ILE A 783 -15.43 14.87 -10.42
CA ILE A 783 -15.02 14.92 -11.84
C ILE A 783 -14.12 13.72 -12.16
N TRP A 784 -13.16 13.41 -11.30
CA TRP A 784 -12.23 12.28 -11.48
C TRP A 784 -12.96 10.93 -11.43
N GLN A 785 -13.94 10.77 -10.54
CA GLN A 785 -14.81 9.61 -10.47
C GLN A 785 -15.56 9.35 -11.79
N ARG A 786 -16.09 10.40 -12.42
CA ARG A 786 -16.80 10.33 -13.71
C ARG A 786 -15.86 10.03 -14.88
N LEU A 787 -14.61 10.49 -14.83
CA LEU A 787 -13.56 10.11 -15.80
C LEU A 787 -13.21 8.62 -15.73
N LEU A 788 -13.22 8.04 -14.53
CA LEU A 788 -12.78 6.68 -14.25
C LEU A 788 -13.89 5.62 -14.34
N ASP A 789 -15.13 6.04 -14.62
CA ASP A 789 -16.34 5.19 -14.61
C ASP A 789 -16.65 4.56 -13.23
N GLU A 790 -16.34 5.29 -12.14
CA GLU A 790 -16.45 4.81 -10.75
C GLU A 790 -17.71 5.27 -10.01
N ALA A 791 -18.77 5.68 -10.73
CA ALA A 791 -19.97 6.30 -10.16
C ALA A 791 -20.76 5.41 -9.18
N ASP A 792 -20.56 4.09 -9.20
CA ASP A 792 -21.15 3.13 -8.25
C ASP A 792 -20.53 3.20 -6.83
N HIS A 793 -19.44 3.95 -6.65
CA HIS A 793 -18.73 4.11 -5.37
C HIS A 793 -19.00 5.48 -4.69
N PRO A 794 -18.68 5.65 -3.40
CA PRO A 794 -18.68 6.97 -2.77
C PRO A 794 -17.61 7.89 -3.40
N VAL A 795 -17.89 9.19 -3.50
CA VAL A 795 -16.96 10.19 -4.08
C VAL A 795 -15.62 10.19 -3.35
N GLU A 796 -15.63 10.04 -2.02
CA GLU A 796 -14.39 9.98 -1.22
C GLU A 796 -13.58 8.69 -1.43
N GLN A 797 -14.08 7.76 -2.24
CA GLN A 797 -13.42 6.53 -2.67
C GLN A 797 -13.11 6.51 -4.18
N ALA A 798 -13.23 7.64 -4.89
CA ALA A 798 -12.70 7.82 -6.25
C ALA A 798 -11.17 7.72 -6.26
N ARG A 799 -10.54 7.20 -7.33
CA ARG A 799 -9.06 7.19 -7.42
C ARG A 799 -8.48 8.57 -7.70
N LEU A 800 -7.30 8.84 -7.13
CA LEU A 800 -6.56 10.08 -7.36
C LEU A 800 -6.02 10.10 -8.79
N LEU A 801 -6.19 11.23 -9.48
CA LEU A 801 -5.43 11.53 -10.70
C LEU A 801 -4.19 12.34 -10.35
N PHE A 802 -3.17 12.31 -11.21
CA PHE A 802 -1.86 12.93 -10.94
C PHE A 802 -1.53 14.03 -11.97
N PRO A 803 -2.35 15.10 -12.11
CA PRO A 803 -2.10 16.24 -13.01
C PRO A 803 -0.87 17.05 -12.57
N VAL A 804 -0.07 17.47 -13.55
CA VAL A 804 1.19 18.22 -13.34
C VAL A 804 0.91 19.72 -13.15
N SER A 805 -0.24 20.18 -13.65
CA SER A 805 -0.77 21.51 -13.34
C SER A 805 -2.30 21.55 -13.43
N THR A 806 -2.89 22.57 -12.80
CA THR A 806 -4.31 22.97 -12.92
C THR A 806 -4.76 23.23 -14.36
N GLY A 807 -3.83 23.50 -15.30
CA GLY A 807 -4.15 23.62 -16.73
C GLY A 807 -4.70 22.33 -17.36
N GLU A 808 -4.45 21.15 -16.77
CA GLU A 808 -5.04 19.89 -17.21
C GLU A 808 -6.53 19.74 -16.84
N ALA A 809 -7.08 20.59 -15.96
CA ALA A 809 -8.44 20.42 -15.42
C ALA A 809 -9.53 20.41 -16.50
N ALA A 810 -9.52 21.37 -17.42
CA ALA A 810 -10.49 21.43 -18.52
C ALA A 810 -10.39 20.24 -19.49
N ALA A 811 -9.19 19.67 -19.67
CA ALA A 811 -9.01 18.46 -20.47
C ALA A 811 -9.58 17.21 -19.79
N ILE A 812 -9.43 17.12 -18.46
CA ILE A 812 -10.01 16.07 -17.62
C ILE A 812 -11.54 16.19 -17.61
N GLU A 813 -12.09 17.40 -17.43
CA GLU A 813 -13.53 17.65 -17.37
C GLU A 813 -14.22 17.32 -18.71
N ALA A 814 -13.69 17.78 -19.84
CA ALA A 814 -14.22 17.46 -21.18
C ALA A 814 -14.28 15.94 -21.45
N LEU A 815 -13.26 15.19 -21.00
CA LEU A 815 -13.23 13.73 -21.12
C LEU A 815 -14.21 13.02 -20.16
N ALA A 816 -14.42 13.57 -18.96
CA ALA A 816 -15.37 13.06 -17.97
C ALA A 816 -16.82 13.30 -18.44
N ASP A 817 -17.12 14.46 -19.01
CA ASP A 817 -18.45 14.89 -19.44
C ASP A 817 -18.91 14.23 -20.75
N TYR A 818 -18.00 13.83 -21.65
CA TYR A 818 -18.37 13.29 -22.96
C TYR A 818 -19.21 11.99 -22.87
N PRO A 819 -20.50 12.00 -23.25
CA PRO A 819 -21.45 10.97 -22.82
C PRO A 819 -21.36 9.65 -23.60
N LEU A 820 -20.85 9.66 -24.83
CA LEU A 820 -20.87 8.49 -25.72
C LEU A 820 -19.63 7.61 -25.51
N ARG A 821 -19.74 6.60 -24.65
CA ARG A 821 -18.70 5.56 -24.44
C ARG A 821 -18.87 4.39 -25.43
N LEU A 822 -17.76 3.74 -25.82
CA LEU A 822 -17.75 2.67 -26.82
C LEU A 822 -18.72 1.52 -26.51
N GLY A 823 -18.90 1.16 -25.24
CA GLY A 823 -19.82 0.12 -24.80
C GLY A 823 -21.26 0.31 -25.31
N ALA A 824 -21.72 1.55 -25.45
CA ALA A 824 -23.05 1.87 -25.98
C ALA A 824 -23.22 1.46 -27.46
N LEU A 825 -22.13 1.37 -28.22
CA LEU A 825 -22.15 0.90 -29.62
C LEU A 825 -22.16 -0.64 -29.74
N ALA A 826 -22.10 -1.38 -28.63
CA ALA A 826 -22.03 -2.84 -28.55
C ALA A 826 -20.89 -3.45 -29.43
N PRO A 827 -19.62 -3.06 -29.18
CA PRO A 827 -18.48 -3.44 -30.01
C PRO A 827 -18.26 -4.95 -29.97
N GLN A 828 -17.97 -5.55 -31.12
CA GLN A 828 -17.57 -6.95 -31.19
C GLN A 828 -16.04 -7.00 -31.19
N ILE A 829 -15.45 -7.34 -30.04
CA ILE A 829 -14.00 -7.36 -29.78
C ILE A 829 -13.49 -8.81 -29.74
N SER A 830 -12.22 -9.05 -30.10
CA SER A 830 -11.54 -10.34 -30.03
C SER A 830 -10.12 -10.16 -29.43
N PRO A 831 -9.70 -11.06 -28.52
CA PRO A 831 -8.31 -11.15 -28.07
C PRO A 831 -7.39 -11.87 -29.07
N GLY A 832 -7.91 -12.46 -30.15
CA GLY A 832 -7.11 -13.30 -31.05
C GLY A 832 -6.59 -14.57 -30.35
N TYR A 833 -5.42 -15.05 -30.77
CA TYR A 833 -4.83 -16.28 -30.20
C TYR A 833 -4.01 -16.00 -28.94
N HIS A 834 -4.39 -16.59 -27.81
CA HIS A 834 -3.56 -16.61 -26.60
C HIS A 834 -2.27 -17.38 -26.86
N GLU A 835 -1.14 -16.70 -26.95
CA GLU A 835 0.07 -17.15 -27.65
C GLU A 835 0.58 -18.51 -27.12
N SER A 836 0.85 -18.61 -25.81
CA SER A 836 1.32 -19.84 -25.17
C SER A 836 0.29 -20.97 -25.20
N GLY A 837 -1.00 -20.64 -25.28
CA GLY A 837 -2.10 -21.61 -25.38
C GLY A 837 -2.23 -22.16 -26.79
N ALA A 838 -2.31 -21.29 -27.79
CA ALA A 838 -2.40 -21.66 -29.21
C ALA A 838 -1.16 -22.40 -29.73
N LYS A 839 0.02 -22.14 -29.14
CA LYS A 839 1.23 -22.96 -29.33
C LYS A 839 1.05 -24.37 -28.73
N LYS A 840 0.60 -24.48 -27.47
CA LYS A 840 0.33 -25.76 -26.79
C LYS A 840 -0.74 -26.61 -27.49
N ASP A 841 -1.79 -25.98 -28.01
CA ASP A 841 -2.92 -26.65 -28.69
C ASP A 841 -2.63 -26.96 -30.17
N ASN A 842 -1.40 -26.67 -30.64
CA ASN A 842 -0.95 -26.85 -32.02
C ASN A 842 -1.93 -26.20 -33.03
N LEU A 843 -2.18 -24.91 -32.80
CA LEU A 843 -2.94 -24.00 -33.66
C LEU A 843 -2.00 -23.02 -34.39
N ILE A 844 -0.94 -22.54 -33.72
CA ILE A 844 0.13 -21.71 -34.27
C ILE A 844 1.50 -22.28 -33.86
N ASP A 845 2.52 -22.12 -34.70
CA ASP A 845 3.94 -22.36 -34.35
C ASP A 845 4.80 -21.23 -34.94
N TYR A 846 6.05 -21.12 -34.52
CA TYR A 846 7.03 -20.17 -35.05
C TYR A 846 7.27 -20.36 -36.55
N ASN A 847 7.47 -19.25 -37.25
CA ASN A 847 7.88 -19.21 -38.65
C ASN A 847 9.37 -19.54 -38.78
N ARG A 848 9.71 -20.83 -38.64
CA ARG A 848 11.10 -21.29 -38.72
C ARG A 848 11.55 -21.38 -40.18
N PRO A 849 12.84 -21.14 -40.49
CA PRO A 849 13.39 -21.39 -41.81
C PRO A 849 13.14 -22.83 -42.27
N ASP A 850 12.82 -22.99 -43.56
CA ASP A 850 12.68 -24.30 -44.19
C ASP A 850 14.02 -25.09 -44.10
N PRO A 851 14.05 -26.32 -43.57
CA PRO A 851 15.29 -27.10 -43.41
C PRO A 851 16.04 -27.41 -44.71
N THR A 852 15.37 -27.29 -45.85
CA THR A 852 15.87 -27.55 -47.20
C THR A 852 16.18 -26.29 -48.00
N ALA A 853 15.52 -25.15 -47.71
CA ALA A 853 15.71 -23.89 -48.44
C ALA A 853 16.37 -22.76 -47.61
N GLY A 854 16.48 -22.90 -46.29
CA GLY A 854 17.15 -21.93 -45.41
C GLY A 854 16.46 -20.58 -45.23
N GLN A 855 15.22 -20.43 -45.72
CA GLN A 855 14.44 -19.17 -45.68
C GLN A 855 13.15 -19.35 -44.87
N GLU A 856 12.75 -18.30 -44.15
CA GLU A 856 11.45 -18.24 -43.46
C GLU A 856 10.28 -18.16 -44.46
N ASN A 857 9.10 -18.63 -44.07
CA ASN A 857 7.93 -18.64 -44.94
C ASN A 857 7.28 -17.24 -44.99
N GLN A 858 7.58 -16.46 -46.03
CA GLN A 858 7.04 -15.12 -46.19
C GLN A 858 5.58 -15.15 -46.71
N PRO A 859 4.60 -14.51 -46.03
CA PRO A 859 3.20 -14.57 -46.42
C PRO A 859 2.89 -13.95 -47.79
N ASP A 860 2.37 -14.76 -48.74
CA ASP A 860 1.90 -14.26 -50.05
C ASP A 860 0.63 -13.38 -49.95
N ARG A 861 -0.14 -13.52 -48.85
CA ARG A 861 -1.46 -12.90 -48.64
C ARG A 861 -1.74 -12.66 -47.16
N TRP A 862 -2.44 -11.57 -46.88
CA TRP A 862 -2.94 -11.19 -45.54
C TRP A 862 -3.64 -12.31 -44.75
N ARG A 863 -4.27 -13.28 -45.40
CA ARG A 863 -4.89 -14.46 -44.75
C ARG A 863 -3.92 -15.48 -44.15
N HIS A 864 -2.61 -15.31 -44.38
CA HIS A 864 -1.54 -16.14 -43.82
C HIS A 864 -0.71 -15.38 -42.76
N VAL A 865 -1.03 -14.11 -42.51
CA VAL A 865 -0.36 -13.26 -41.51
C VAL A 865 -0.98 -13.46 -40.12
N ILE A 866 -0.14 -13.56 -39.10
CA ILE A 866 -0.52 -13.55 -37.68
C ILE A 866 0.25 -12.42 -36.99
N LEU A 867 -0.40 -11.25 -36.89
CA LEU A 867 0.23 -10.00 -36.46
C LEU A 867 0.69 -10.03 -35.00
N LYS A 868 1.82 -9.37 -34.73
CA LYS A 868 2.38 -9.06 -33.41
C LYS A 868 2.45 -7.55 -33.20
N GLY A 869 2.37 -7.10 -31.95
CA GLY A 869 2.15 -5.68 -31.59
C GLY A 869 3.15 -4.69 -32.20
N THR A 870 4.42 -5.05 -32.34
CA THR A 870 5.48 -4.21 -32.94
C THR A 870 5.17 -3.79 -34.37
N GLN A 871 4.48 -4.64 -35.14
CA GLN A 871 4.16 -4.41 -36.56
C GLN A 871 3.08 -3.33 -36.78
N LEU A 872 2.35 -2.93 -35.72
CA LEU A 872 1.36 -1.85 -35.76
C LEU A 872 1.92 -0.55 -35.17
N SER A 873 1.55 0.59 -35.71
CA SER A 873 1.71 1.91 -35.07
C SER A 873 0.49 2.80 -35.33
N VAL A 874 0.46 4.02 -34.76
CA VAL A 874 -0.69 4.95 -34.85
C VAL A 874 -1.05 5.22 -36.31
N GLY A 875 -2.28 4.90 -36.71
CA GLY A 875 -2.77 4.98 -38.09
C GLY A 875 -1.94 4.20 -39.13
N THR A 876 -1.12 3.25 -38.69
CA THR A 876 -0.06 2.61 -39.50
C THR A 876 -0.12 1.09 -39.36
N PRO A 877 -0.87 0.37 -40.21
CA PRO A 877 -1.08 -1.07 -40.07
C PRO A 877 0.09 -1.96 -40.52
N VAL A 878 1.13 -1.38 -41.12
CA VAL A 878 2.40 -2.03 -41.44
C VAL A 878 3.56 -1.08 -41.10
N PHE A 879 4.02 -1.14 -39.85
CA PHE A 879 5.04 -0.21 -39.31
C PHE A 879 6.44 -0.83 -39.23
N LYS A 880 6.57 -2.04 -38.70
CA LYS A 880 7.86 -2.73 -38.48
C LYS A 880 7.78 -4.20 -38.90
N HIS A 881 8.95 -4.80 -39.13
CA HIS A 881 9.08 -6.25 -39.27
C HIS A 881 8.88 -6.96 -37.92
N HIS A 882 8.54 -8.24 -37.92
CA HIS A 882 8.09 -8.97 -36.72
C HIS A 882 9.17 -9.06 -35.62
N ALA A 883 10.42 -9.25 -36.01
CA ALA A 883 11.57 -9.36 -35.11
C ALA A 883 12.10 -8.00 -34.59
N ALA A 884 11.53 -6.87 -35.04
CA ALA A 884 12.00 -5.55 -34.69
C ALA A 884 11.85 -5.26 -33.19
N SER A 885 12.88 -4.67 -32.58
CA SER A 885 12.79 -4.16 -31.22
C SER A 885 11.86 -2.94 -31.16
N THR A 886 11.19 -2.74 -30.02
CA THR A 886 10.47 -1.49 -29.72
C THR A 886 11.38 -0.26 -29.90
N ASN A 887 12.65 -0.39 -29.51
CA ASN A 887 13.67 0.68 -29.56
C ASN A 887 14.39 0.84 -30.91
N ASP A 888 14.09 0.00 -31.91
CA ASP A 888 14.61 0.16 -33.27
C ASP A 888 14.05 1.48 -33.88
N PRO A 889 14.87 2.43 -34.37
CA PRO A 889 14.33 3.66 -34.95
C PRO A 889 13.63 3.43 -36.30
N TYR A 890 13.96 2.36 -37.03
CA TYR A 890 13.48 2.18 -38.39
C TYR A 890 12.11 1.47 -38.43
N GLY A 891 11.25 1.98 -39.32
CA GLY A 891 10.05 1.30 -39.78
C GLY A 891 10.16 0.94 -41.26
N ALA A 892 9.11 0.33 -41.83
CA ALA A 892 9.00 0.13 -43.26
C ALA A 892 8.96 1.48 -44.00
N ASP A 893 9.73 1.63 -45.09
CA ASP A 893 9.62 2.78 -45.99
C ASP A 893 8.22 2.78 -46.61
N LEU A 894 7.39 3.75 -46.21
CA LEU A 894 6.01 3.85 -46.66
C LEU A 894 5.88 4.48 -48.05
N VAL A 895 6.91 5.18 -48.54
CA VAL A 895 6.95 5.81 -49.86
C VAL A 895 7.24 4.75 -50.93
N THR A 896 8.22 3.86 -50.70
CA THR A 896 8.51 2.76 -51.64
C THR A 896 7.64 1.51 -51.43
N LEU A 897 6.85 1.44 -50.36
CA LEU A 897 5.97 0.30 -50.01
C LEU A 897 5.05 -0.14 -51.18
N PRO A 898 5.25 -1.35 -51.76
CA PRO A 898 4.51 -1.80 -52.94
C PRO A 898 2.98 -1.85 -52.75
N PRO A 899 2.18 -1.56 -53.79
CA PRO A 899 0.71 -1.61 -53.71
C PRO A 899 0.13 -2.96 -53.26
N ASN A 900 0.83 -4.07 -53.48
CA ASN A 900 0.39 -5.41 -53.09
C ASN A 900 1.12 -5.94 -51.84
N PHE A 901 1.78 -5.07 -51.06
CA PHE A 901 2.56 -5.47 -49.87
C PHE A 901 1.73 -6.25 -48.83
N VAL A 902 2.37 -7.26 -48.26
CA VAL A 902 1.87 -8.09 -47.16
C VAL A 902 3.00 -8.13 -46.11
N PRO A 903 2.70 -7.86 -44.82
CA PRO A 903 3.72 -7.92 -43.78
C PRO A 903 4.19 -9.36 -43.54
N ASP A 904 5.37 -9.46 -42.93
CA ASP A 904 5.94 -10.68 -42.41
C ASP A 904 5.17 -11.22 -41.19
N THR A 905 5.57 -12.38 -40.67
CA THR A 905 4.90 -13.01 -39.53
C THR A 905 5.88 -13.85 -38.72
N GLU A 906 5.87 -13.69 -37.39
CA GLU A 906 6.60 -14.56 -36.46
C GLU A 906 5.94 -15.94 -36.34
N TYR A 907 4.64 -16.02 -36.66
CA TYR A 907 3.82 -17.19 -36.46
C TYR A 907 3.14 -17.65 -37.74
N VAL A 908 3.17 -18.97 -37.96
CA VAL A 908 2.53 -19.65 -39.07
C VAL A 908 1.50 -20.66 -38.55
N ARG A 909 0.58 -21.04 -39.44
CA ARG A 909 -0.32 -22.17 -39.24
C ARG A 909 0.46 -23.49 -39.41
N PRO A 910 0.38 -24.45 -38.47
CA PRO A 910 0.84 -25.82 -38.65
C PRO A 910 0.07 -26.56 -39.76
N GLY A 911 0.80 -27.37 -40.55
CA GLY A 911 0.24 -28.20 -41.62
C GLY A 911 -0.89 -29.12 -41.12
N GLY A 912 -1.89 -29.38 -41.97
CA GLY A 912 -3.04 -30.24 -41.66
C GLY A 912 -4.05 -29.66 -40.65
N ARG A 913 -3.65 -28.78 -39.73
CA ARG A 913 -4.51 -28.20 -38.65
C ARG A 913 -5.47 -27.11 -39.13
N SER A 914 -5.62 -26.93 -40.44
CA SER A 914 -6.39 -25.85 -41.09
C SER A 914 -7.82 -25.67 -40.59
N GLN A 915 -8.54 -26.76 -40.29
CA GLN A 915 -9.92 -26.68 -39.78
C GLN A 915 -9.95 -26.27 -38.29
N ALA A 916 -9.05 -26.79 -37.46
CA ALA A 916 -8.97 -26.47 -36.03
C ALA A 916 -8.66 -24.98 -35.80
N TYR A 917 -7.65 -24.44 -36.50
CA TYR A 917 -7.32 -23.01 -36.47
C TYR A 917 -8.53 -22.11 -36.79
N LEU A 918 -9.32 -22.47 -37.81
CA LEU A 918 -10.49 -21.69 -38.24
C LEU A 918 -11.72 -21.87 -37.34
N ALA A 919 -11.79 -22.97 -36.60
CA ALA A 919 -12.83 -23.22 -35.61
C ALA A 919 -12.56 -22.46 -34.30
N ALA A 920 -11.29 -22.30 -33.93
CA ALA A 920 -10.82 -21.52 -32.77
C ALA A 920 -10.85 -19.99 -32.97
N GLN A 921 -11.46 -19.47 -34.06
CA GLN A 921 -11.61 -18.03 -34.29
C GLN A 921 -12.97 -17.53 -33.82
N ASP A 922 -12.98 -16.42 -33.09
CA ASP A 922 -14.20 -15.72 -32.68
C ASP A 922 -15.14 -15.42 -33.86
N ARG A 923 -16.45 -15.52 -33.60
CA ARG A 923 -17.50 -15.37 -34.60
C ARG A 923 -18.48 -14.27 -34.24
N TRP A 924 -18.34 -13.16 -34.94
CA TRP A 924 -19.12 -11.93 -34.82
C TRP A 924 -20.33 -11.95 -35.76
N VAL A 925 -21.46 -11.40 -35.30
CA VAL A 925 -22.66 -11.18 -36.12
C VAL A 925 -22.39 -10.00 -37.06
N ASP A 926 -22.42 -10.21 -38.37
CA ASP A 926 -22.52 -9.11 -39.34
C ASP A 926 -23.88 -8.42 -39.15
N HIS A 927 -23.95 -7.21 -38.57
CA HIS A 927 -25.21 -6.54 -38.24
C HIS A 927 -26.11 -6.29 -39.46
N GLN A 928 -25.53 -6.12 -40.66
CA GLN A 928 -26.29 -5.94 -41.91
C GLN A 928 -26.79 -7.27 -42.49
N ALA A 929 -26.23 -8.43 -42.10
CA ALA A 929 -26.65 -9.74 -42.62
C ALA A 929 -28.05 -10.18 -42.12
N PRO A 930 -28.46 -10.07 -40.84
CA PRO A 930 -29.81 -10.38 -40.39
C PRO A 930 -30.88 -9.60 -41.15
N ALA A 931 -30.69 -8.31 -41.42
CA ALA A 931 -31.63 -7.52 -42.23
C ALA A 931 -31.81 -8.12 -43.64
N ARG A 932 -30.70 -8.37 -44.35
CA ARG A 932 -30.70 -9.00 -45.68
C ARG A 932 -31.28 -10.43 -45.66
N LEU A 933 -31.05 -11.19 -44.59
CA LEU A 933 -31.56 -12.55 -44.41
C LEU A 933 -33.06 -12.59 -44.08
N ARG A 934 -33.58 -11.63 -43.30
CA ARG A 934 -35.02 -11.49 -42.99
C ARG A 934 -35.85 -11.22 -44.24
N VAL A 935 -35.36 -10.36 -45.14
CA VAL A 935 -36.01 -10.06 -46.44
C VAL A 935 -35.94 -11.26 -47.40
N SER A 936 -34.92 -12.11 -47.27
CA SER A 936 -34.76 -13.29 -48.13
C SER A 936 -35.72 -14.42 -47.76
N LYS A 937 -36.87 -14.49 -48.45
CA LYS A 937 -37.86 -15.59 -48.33
C LYS A 937 -37.22 -16.99 -48.32
N LYS A 938 -36.16 -17.20 -49.12
CA LYS A 938 -35.41 -18.47 -49.20
C LYS A 938 -34.56 -18.76 -47.94
N ALA A 939 -34.02 -17.73 -47.28
CA ALA A 939 -33.31 -17.89 -46.02
C ALA A 939 -34.28 -18.14 -44.85
N VAL A 940 -35.38 -17.39 -44.79
CA VAL A 940 -36.47 -17.56 -43.80
C VAL A 940 -37.06 -18.97 -43.88
N ALA A 941 -37.44 -19.43 -45.08
CA ALA A 941 -37.99 -20.78 -45.28
C ALA A 941 -37.00 -21.88 -44.85
N ARG A 942 -35.73 -21.79 -45.25
CA ARG A 942 -34.71 -22.79 -44.86
C ARG A 942 -34.39 -22.77 -43.36
N ALA A 943 -34.49 -21.61 -42.70
CA ALA A 943 -34.38 -21.54 -41.24
C ALA A 943 -35.58 -22.21 -40.56
N ARG A 944 -36.80 -21.93 -41.03
CA ARG A 944 -38.05 -22.57 -40.55
C ARG A 944 -38.00 -24.10 -40.72
N GLU A 945 -37.67 -24.59 -41.91
CA GLU A 945 -37.48 -26.02 -42.21
C GLU A 945 -36.49 -26.66 -41.24
N GLN A 946 -35.33 -26.03 -41.01
CA GLN A 946 -34.30 -26.54 -40.12
C GLN A 946 -34.79 -26.61 -38.66
N ILE A 947 -35.49 -25.57 -38.18
CA ILE A 947 -36.03 -25.54 -36.81
C ILE A 947 -37.16 -26.56 -36.66
N ALA A 948 -38.07 -26.68 -37.61
CA ALA A 948 -39.14 -27.69 -37.63
C ALA A 948 -38.58 -29.11 -37.47
N ARG A 949 -37.54 -29.44 -38.24
CA ARG A 949 -36.82 -30.73 -38.16
C ARG A 949 -36.09 -30.94 -36.82
N THR A 950 -35.61 -29.88 -36.16
CA THR A 950 -34.89 -29.97 -34.86
C THR A 950 -35.84 -30.02 -33.67
N ASP A 951 -36.93 -29.26 -33.69
CA ASP A 951 -37.94 -29.19 -32.63
C ASP A 951 -38.99 -30.33 -32.73
N GLY A 952 -39.07 -31.02 -33.87
CA GLY A 952 -40.06 -32.08 -34.11
C GLY A 952 -41.48 -31.57 -34.43
N VAL A 953 -41.63 -30.30 -34.80
CA VAL A 953 -42.93 -29.64 -35.04
C VAL A 953 -43.18 -29.37 -36.53
N PRO A 954 -44.44 -29.28 -37.00
CA PRO A 954 -44.76 -28.78 -38.32
C PRO A 954 -44.21 -27.37 -38.57
N GLU A 955 -43.79 -27.06 -39.80
CA GLU A 955 -43.25 -25.73 -40.16
C GLU A 955 -44.17 -24.55 -39.83
N SER A 956 -45.49 -24.77 -39.82
CA SER A 956 -46.50 -23.77 -39.42
C SER A 956 -46.49 -23.43 -37.93
N GLN A 957 -45.88 -24.26 -37.07
CA GLN A 957 -45.80 -24.08 -35.62
C GLN A 957 -44.45 -23.51 -35.15
N VAL A 958 -43.50 -23.26 -36.07
CA VAL A 958 -42.19 -22.68 -35.74
C VAL A 958 -42.33 -21.19 -35.39
N ALA A 959 -42.08 -20.87 -34.12
CA ALA A 959 -42.14 -19.49 -33.60
C ALA A 959 -41.20 -18.53 -34.36
N PRO A 960 -41.65 -17.30 -34.71
CA PRO A 960 -40.83 -16.31 -35.41
C PRO A 960 -39.49 -15.99 -34.74
N ASP A 961 -39.43 -15.96 -33.41
CA ASP A 961 -38.21 -15.61 -32.67
C ASP A 961 -37.13 -16.69 -32.77
N LYS A 962 -37.52 -17.96 -32.90
CA LYS A 962 -36.57 -19.04 -33.23
C LYS A 962 -35.99 -18.84 -34.63
N ILE A 963 -36.81 -18.39 -35.59
CA ILE A 963 -36.36 -18.08 -36.95
C ILE A 963 -35.38 -16.89 -36.93
N ASP A 964 -35.70 -15.79 -36.25
CA ASP A 964 -34.76 -14.65 -36.13
C ASP A 964 -33.45 -15.05 -35.45
N THR A 965 -33.53 -15.84 -34.38
CA THR A 965 -32.35 -16.39 -33.69
C THR A 965 -31.48 -17.23 -34.64
N ALA A 966 -32.08 -18.11 -35.43
CA ALA A 966 -31.37 -18.91 -36.42
C ALA A 966 -30.74 -18.05 -37.54
N LEU A 967 -31.43 -16.98 -37.99
CA LEU A 967 -30.88 -16.03 -38.96
C LEU A 967 -29.72 -15.20 -38.37
N ARG A 968 -29.78 -14.79 -37.10
CA ARG A 968 -28.66 -14.15 -36.38
C ARG A 968 -27.46 -15.08 -36.24
N GLN A 969 -27.66 -16.35 -35.87
CA GLN A 969 -26.56 -17.33 -35.82
C GLN A 969 -25.97 -17.58 -37.23
N ARG A 970 -26.81 -17.63 -38.27
CA ARG A 970 -26.37 -17.75 -39.67
C ARG A 970 -25.58 -16.53 -40.17
N ALA A 971 -25.81 -15.36 -39.61
CA ALA A 971 -25.03 -14.14 -39.86
C ALA A 971 -23.65 -14.11 -39.18
N ARG A 972 -23.29 -15.09 -38.34
CA ARG A 972 -22.00 -15.08 -37.61
C ARG A 972 -20.82 -15.48 -38.48
N ARG A 973 -19.98 -14.51 -38.86
CA ARG A 973 -18.73 -14.70 -39.62
C ARG A 973 -17.52 -14.65 -38.68
N ARG A 974 -16.38 -15.23 -39.07
CA ARG A 974 -15.15 -15.16 -38.24
C ARG A 974 -14.63 -13.73 -38.21
N TYR A 975 -14.07 -13.27 -37.08
CA TYR A 975 -13.61 -11.89 -36.89
C TYR A 975 -12.63 -11.41 -37.99
N VAL A 976 -11.76 -12.33 -38.45
CA VAL A 976 -10.80 -12.10 -39.56
C VAL A 976 -11.45 -11.75 -40.91
N THR A 977 -12.77 -11.82 -41.07
CA THR A 977 -13.47 -11.53 -42.35
C THR A 977 -13.94 -10.09 -42.51
N PHE A 978 -13.79 -9.25 -41.48
CA PHE A 978 -14.16 -7.84 -41.48
C PHE A 978 -12.93 -6.93 -41.72
N TYR A 979 -13.13 -5.64 -42.01
CA TYR A 979 -12.13 -4.63 -41.65
C TYR A 979 -12.23 -4.40 -40.13
N ARG A 980 -11.12 -4.15 -39.44
CA ARG A 980 -11.10 -4.06 -37.97
C ARG A 980 -10.22 -2.93 -37.49
N LEU A 981 -10.69 -2.21 -36.48
CA LEU A 981 -9.82 -1.47 -35.56
C LEU A 981 -8.97 -2.49 -34.79
N ALA A 982 -7.64 -2.32 -34.77
CA ALA A 982 -6.72 -3.11 -33.98
C ALA A 982 -5.79 -2.20 -33.17
N TRP A 983 -5.45 -2.62 -31.96
CA TRP A 983 -4.54 -1.91 -31.07
C TRP A 983 -3.64 -2.86 -30.29
N ARG A 984 -2.48 -2.36 -29.84
CA ARG A 984 -1.62 -3.04 -28.85
C ARG A 984 -2.34 -3.03 -27.50
N GLU A 985 -2.41 -4.18 -26.81
CA GLU A 985 -3.05 -4.25 -25.49
C GLU A 985 -2.29 -3.48 -24.41
N MET A 986 -0.95 -3.53 -24.44
CA MET A 986 -0.10 -2.87 -23.46
C MET A 986 0.02 -1.38 -23.79
N ILE A 987 -0.29 -0.55 -22.80
CA ILE A 987 -0.29 0.91 -22.86
C ILE A 987 0.90 1.41 -22.03
N ALA A 988 2.01 1.69 -22.71
CA ALA A 988 3.25 2.13 -22.06
C ALA A 988 3.20 3.65 -21.76
N PRO A 989 3.37 4.11 -20.51
CA PRO A 989 3.30 5.54 -20.17
C PRO A 989 4.57 6.32 -20.55
N ASP A 990 5.71 5.63 -20.72
CA ASP A 990 7.06 6.16 -20.90
C ASP A 990 7.49 6.30 -22.37
N THR A 991 6.58 6.09 -23.32
CA THR A 991 6.80 6.20 -24.77
C THR A 991 6.23 7.50 -25.37
N GLU A 992 6.59 7.81 -26.62
CA GLU A 992 6.07 8.97 -27.38
C GLU A 992 4.54 8.97 -27.55
N ARG A 993 3.93 7.78 -27.64
CA ARG A 993 2.50 7.51 -27.76
C ARG A 993 2.21 6.22 -27.00
N SER A 994 1.05 6.10 -26.36
CA SER A 994 0.66 4.88 -25.64
C SER A 994 -0.40 4.07 -26.39
N LEU A 995 -1.33 4.74 -27.10
CA LEU A 995 -2.39 4.07 -27.86
C LEU A 995 -2.00 3.90 -29.33
N TYR A 996 -1.47 2.72 -29.67
CA TYR A 996 -1.10 2.36 -31.03
C TYR A 996 -2.29 1.71 -31.77
N ALA A 997 -3.26 2.53 -32.18
CA ALA A 997 -4.48 2.13 -32.88
C ALA A 997 -4.38 2.28 -34.42
N THR A 998 -4.98 1.35 -35.17
CA THR A 998 -4.91 1.29 -36.65
C THR A 998 -6.03 0.40 -37.25
N ILE A 999 -6.31 0.49 -38.56
CA ILE A 999 -7.24 -0.39 -39.27
C ILE A 999 -6.48 -1.53 -39.97
N ILE A 1000 -6.83 -2.79 -39.67
CA ILE A 1000 -6.32 -3.98 -40.36
C ILE A 1000 -7.37 -4.60 -41.31
N PRO A 1001 -6.96 -5.27 -42.40
CA PRO A 1001 -7.88 -5.73 -43.44
C PRO A 1001 -8.40 -7.15 -43.18
N PRO A 1002 -9.40 -7.60 -43.97
CA PRO A 1002 -9.81 -9.00 -44.00
C PRO A 1002 -8.65 -9.95 -44.31
N GLY A 1003 -8.53 -11.02 -43.53
CA GLY A 1003 -7.54 -12.07 -43.67
C GLY A 1003 -6.71 -12.27 -42.40
N ALA A 1004 -6.08 -11.21 -41.90
CA ALA A 1004 -5.09 -11.32 -40.81
C ALA A 1004 -5.70 -11.76 -39.48
N ALA A 1005 -4.99 -12.67 -38.81
CA ALA A 1005 -5.16 -12.93 -37.38
C ALA A 1005 -4.11 -12.14 -36.58
N HIS A 1006 -4.15 -12.26 -35.26
CA HIS A 1006 -3.15 -11.72 -34.35
C HIS A 1006 -3.03 -12.59 -33.08
N THR A 1007 -1.93 -12.43 -32.35
CA THR A 1007 -1.81 -12.97 -30.98
C THR A 1007 -2.45 -12.03 -29.95
N ASN A 1008 -2.53 -12.49 -28.70
CA ASN A 1008 -3.18 -11.75 -27.61
C ASN A 1008 -2.43 -10.51 -27.12
N VAL A 1009 -1.28 -10.13 -27.68
CA VAL A 1009 -0.68 -8.79 -27.44
C VAL A 1009 -1.38 -7.69 -28.26
N ILE A 1010 -2.25 -8.08 -29.19
CA ILE A 1010 -3.15 -7.20 -29.95
C ILE A 1010 -4.60 -7.52 -29.56
N ARG A 1011 -5.44 -6.51 -29.52
CA ARG A 1011 -6.91 -6.63 -29.53
C ARG A 1011 -7.42 -6.12 -30.88
N SER A 1012 -8.52 -6.68 -31.39
CA SER A 1012 -9.20 -6.07 -32.55
C SER A 1012 -10.71 -6.12 -32.44
N ALA A 1013 -11.38 -5.11 -33.03
CA ALA A 1013 -12.80 -4.85 -32.91
C ALA A 1013 -13.44 -4.50 -34.26
N TRP A 1014 -14.73 -4.78 -34.37
CA TRP A 1014 -15.62 -4.23 -35.39
C TRP A 1014 -16.88 -3.67 -34.73
N ILE A 1015 -17.28 -2.47 -35.16
CA ILE A 1015 -18.20 -1.59 -34.44
C ILE A 1015 -19.31 -1.20 -35.41
N GLN A 1016 -20.41 -1.97 -35.38
CA GLN A 1016 -21.64 -1.80 -36.18
C GLN A 1016 -21.49 -1.94 -37.71
N ASP A 1017 -20.60 -1.15 -38.32
CA ASP A 1017 -20.28 -1.08 -39.75
C ASP A 1017 -18.84 -0.60 -39.98
N ASN A 1018 -18.43 -0.42 -41.24
CA ASN A 1018 -17.08 0.00 -41.59
C ASN A 1018 -16.83 1.51 -41.38
N ARG A 1019 -17.81 2.39 -41.56
CA ARG A 1019 -17.69 3.85 -41.33
C ARG A 1019 -17.41 4.11 -39.86
N THR A 1020 -18.24 3.54 -38.99
CA THR A 1020 -18.15 3.68 -37.53
C THR A 1020 -16.84 3.06 -36.99
N THR A 1021 -16.44 1.88 -37.52
CA THR A 1021 -15.14 1.27 -37.19
C THR A 1021 -13.94 2.15 -37.59
N VAL A 1022 -13.99 2.84 -38.74
CA VAL A 1022 -12.93 3.76 -39.16
C VAL A 1022 -12.93 5.06 -38.36
N LEU A 1023 -14.10 5.66 -38.09
CA LEU A 1023 -14.19 6.84 -37.23
C LEU A 1023 -13.61 6.58 -35.83
N GLN A 1024 -13.86 5.41 -35.24
CA GLN A 1024 -13.26 5.04 -33.95
C GLN A 1024 -11.73 4.95 -34.02
N ALA A 1025 -11.18 4.40 -35.11
CA ALA A 1025 -9.73 4.34 -35.32
C ALA A 1025 -9.09 5.72 -35.50
N GLY A 1026 -9.82 6.68 -36.08
CA GLY A 1026 -9.43 8.08 -36.13
C GLY A 1026 -9.42 8.72 -34.74
N MET A 1027 -10.51 8.57 -33.99
CA MET A 1027 -10.62 9.07 -32.61
C MET A 1027 -9.52 8.51 -31.71
N TRP A 1028 -9.23 7.21 -31.79
CA TRP A 1028 -8.17 6.55 -31.01
C TRP A 1028 -6.74 6.81 -31.53
N ALA A 1029 -6.57 7.44 -32.70
CA ALA A 1029 -5.25 7.92 -33.11
C ALA A 1029 -4.87 9.24 -32.41
N ALA A 1030 -5.84 9.95 -31.84
CA ALA A 1030 -5.68 11.30 -31.31
C ALA A 1030 -5.07 11.35 -29.88
N LEU A 1031 -4.32 12.41 -29.60
CA LEU A 1031 -3.72 12.69 -28.29
C LEU A 1031 -4.73 12.76 -27.12
N PRO A 1032 -5.97 13.28 -27.25
CA PRO A 1032 -6.94 13.25 -26.14
C PRO A 1032 -7.28 11.85 -25.61
N ILE A 1033 -7.32 10.82 -26.46
CA ILE A 1033 -7.60 9.43 -26.01
C ILE A 1033 -6.33 8.77 -25.44
N ASP A 1034 -5.16 9.10 -25.98
CA ASP A 1034 -3.86 8.69 -25.42
C ASP A 1034 -3.64 9.35 -24.04
N TYR A 1035 -4.05 10.62 -23.89
CA TYR A 1035 -4.05 11.37 -22.63
C TYR A 1035 -4.96 10.72 -21.60
N LEU A 1036 -6.22 10.40 -21.97
CA LEU A 1036 -7.17 9.69 -21.09
C LEU A 1036 -6.55 8.43 -20.47
N LEU A 1037 -5.90 7.60 -21.29
CA LEU A 1037 -5.24 6.38 -20.82
C LEU A 1037 -4.04 6.65 -19.91
N ARG A 1038 -3.29 7.73 -20.16
CA ARG A 1038 -2.13 8.16 -19.35
C ARG A 1038 -2.56 8.74 -18.00
N VAL A 1039 -3.57 9.62 -17.97
CA VAL A 1039 -4.04 10.26 -16.73
C VAL A 1039 -4.73 9.26 -15.79
N THR A 1040 -5.45 8.26 -16.32
CA THR A 1040 -6.06 7.19 -15.50
C THR A 1040 -5.08 6.07 -15.11
N GLY A 1041 -3.80 6.14 -15.50
CA GLY A 1041 -2.79 5.12 -15.17
C GLY A 1041 -3.05 3.75 -15.81
N THR A 1042 -3.73 3.71 -16.96
CA THR A 1042 -4.17 2.44 -17.58
C THR A 1042 -2.99 1.76 -18.29
N GLY A 1043 -2.39 0.72 -17.68
CA GLY A 1043 -1.28 -0.05 -18.30
C GLY A 1043 -1.70 -1.14 -19.32
N HIS A 1044 -2.97 -1.56 -19.30
CA HIS A 1044 -3.53 -2.55 -20.21
C HIS A 1044 -4.94 -2.15 -20.65
N LEU A 1045 -5.18 -2.16 -21.97
CA LEU A 1045 -6.47 -1.85 -22.60
C LEU A 1045 -7.12 -3.13 -23.16
N ASP A 1046 -7.76 -3.87 -22.24
CA ASP A 1046 -8.51 -5.09 -22.54
C ASP A 1046 -9.93 -4.82 -23.08
N VAL A 1047 -10.76 -5.86 -23.18
CA VAL A 1047 -12.14 -5.78 -23.70
C VAL A 1047 -13.06 -4.95 -22.80
N GLY A 1048 -12.89 -5.01 -21.48
CA GLY A 1048 -13.68 -4.26 -20.52
C GLY A 1048 -13.31 -2.78 -20.56
N ARG A 1049 -12.02 -2.47 -20.35
CA ARG A 1049 -11.50 -1.10 -20.33
C ARG A 1049 -11.68 -0.37 -21.68
N ALA A 1050 -11.61 -1.09 -22.81
CA ALA A 1050 -11.94 -0.52 -24.11
C ALA A 1050 -13.38 0.01 -24.20
N SER A 1051 -14.33 -0.59 -23.49
CA SER A 1051 -15.74 -0.21 -23.54
C SER A 1051 -16.04 1.13 -22.87
N GLY A 1052 -15.20 1.56 -21.91
CA GLY A 1052 -15.32 2.86 -21.24
C GLY A 1052 -14.72 4.04 -22.01
N LEU A 1053 -13.98 3.81 -23.10
CA LEU A 1053 -13.38 4.90 -23.88
C LEU A 1053 -14.41 5.66 -24.73
N PRO A 1054 -14.18 6.97 -25.01
CA PRO A 1054 -15.01 7.76 -25.93
C PRO A 1054 -15.19 7.11 -27.31
N ALA A 1055 -16.39 7.28 -27.88
CA ALA A 1055 -16.77 6.82 -29.21
C ALA A 1055 -17.43 7.93 -30.05
N PRO A 1056 -17.26 7.91 -31.39
CA PRO A 1056 -17.76 8.96 -32.27
C PRO A 1056 -19.24 8.75 -32.65
N HIS A 1057 -20.00 9.85 -32.72
CA HIS A 1057 -21.30 9.86 -33.39
C HIS A 1057 -21.10 9.90 -34.93
N PRO A 1058 -21.64 8.96 -35.73
CA PRO A 1058 -21.37 8.87 -37.17
C PRO A 1058 -21.76 10.10 -38.01
N ASP A 1059 -22.73 10.88 -37.51
CA ASP A 1059 -23.31 12.06 -38.15
C ASP A 1059 -22.80 13.40 -37.56
N HIS A 1060 -21.81 13.38 -36.66
CA HIS A 1060 -21.20 14.60 -36.13
C HIS A 1060 -20.61 15.49 -37.25
N PRO A 1061 -20.71 16.83 -37.19
CA PRO A 1061 -20.22 17.72 -38.26
C PRO A 1061 -18.75 17.53 -38.68
N LEU A 1062 -17.89 17.05 -37.77
CA LEU A 1062 -16.47 16.77 -38.08
C LEU A 1062 -16.18 15.32 -38.53
N ALA A 1063 -17.21 14.45 -38.63
CA ALA A 1063 -17.04 13.07 -39.04
C ALA A 1063 -16.44 12.90 -40.46
N PRO A 1064 -16.84 13.66 -41.51
CA PRO A 1064 -16.21 13.54 -42.84
C PRO A 1064 -14.73 13.91 -42.83
N ALA A 1065 -14.36 14.92 -42.04
CA ALA A 1065 -12.99 15.42 -41.89
C ALA A 1065 -12.08 14.40 -41.19
N LEU A 1066 -12.59 13.71 -40.16
CA LEU A 1066 -11.90 12.63 -39.47
C LEU A 1066 -11.77 11.38 -40.34
N LEU A 1067 -12.83 11.04 -41.08
CA LEU A 1067 -12.90 9.87 -41.96
C LEU A 1067 -11.84 9.93 -43.06
N LEU A 1068 -11.71 11.05 -43.77
CA LEU A 1068 -10.70 11.22 -44.83
C LEU A 1068 -9.27 11.05 -44.30
N ARG A 1069 -8.92 11.78 -43.23
CA ARG A 1069 -7.57 11.74 -42.62
C ARG A 1069 -7.23 10.32 -42.14
N THR A 1070 -8.19 9.64 -41.52
CA THR A 1070 -8.01 8.26 -41.05
C THR A 1070 -7.84 7.27 -42.20
N LEU A 1071 -8.66 7.35 -43.25
CA LEU A 1071 -8.53 6.49 -44.43
C LEU A 1071 -7.18 6.71 -45.13
N ARG A 1072 -6.77 7.98 -45.36
CA ARG A 1072 -5.47 8.27 -45.99
C ARG A 1072 -4.27 7.83 -45.13
N LEU A 1073 -4.38 7.78 -43.81
CA LEU A 1073 -3.32 7.20 -42.96
C LEU A 1073 -3.25 5.67 -43.08
N ASN A 1074 -4.40 4.98 -43.07
CA ASN A 1074 -4.45 3.51 -42.92
C ASN A 1074 -4.45 2.73 -44.24
N CYS A 1075 -4.99 3.27 -45.33
CA CYS A 1075 -5.20 2.55 -46.60
C CYS A 1075 -3.90 2.44 -47.45
N LEU A 1076 -2.84 1.86 -46.88
CA LEU A 1076 -1.49 1.82 -47.45
C LEU A 1076 -1.33 0.92 -48.69
N THR A 1077 -2.20 -0.09 -48.85
CA THR A 1077 -2.10 -1.14 -49.89
C THR A 1077 -3.45 -1.47 -50.53
N ARG A 1078 -3.43 -2.18 -51.66
CA ARG A 1078 -4.61 -2.64 -52.42
C ARG A 1078 -5.59 -3.48 -51.60
N ALA A 1079 -5.17 -4.05 -50.47
CA ALA A 1079 -6.04 -4.75 -49.52
C ALA A 1079 -7.14 -3.84 -48.92
N TYR A 1080 -6.95 -2.53 -48.94
CA TYR A 1080 -7.91 -1.53 -48.46
C TYR A 1080 -8.75 -0.91 -49.57
N ALA A 1081 -8.56 -1.27 -50.85
CA ALA A 1081 -9.29 -0.66 -51.96
C ALA A 1081 -10.81 -0.80 -51.83
N GLY A 1082 -11.30 -1.93 -51.30
CA GLY A 1082 -12.73 -2.13 -51.01
C GLY A 1082 -13.26 -1.16 -49.94
N LEU A 1083 -12.54 -1.02 -48.81
CA LEU A 1083 -12.89 -0.07 -47.74
C LEU A 1083 -12.87 1.38 -48.23
N TRP A 1084 -11.86 1.74 -49.05
CA TRP A 1084 -11.74 3.06 -49.64
C TRP A 1084 -12.93 3.39 -50.54
N THR A 1085 -13.26 2.50 -51.48
CA THR A 1085 -14.40 2.70 -52.41
C THR A 1085 -15.75 2.63 -51.71
N GLU A 1086 -15.89 1.88 -50.60
CA GLU A 1086 -17.12 1.82 -49.77
C GLU A 1086 -17.37 3.12 -48.98
N LEU A 1087 -16.31 3.82 -48.56
CA LEU A 1087 -16.38 4.97 -47.65
C LEU A 1087 -15.97 6.30 -48.30
N TYR A 1088 -15.77 6.33 -49.63
CA TYR A 1088 -15.42 7.54 -50.37
C TYR A 1088 -16.57 8.55 -50.39
N ASP A 1089 -16.31 9.78 -49.94
CA ASP A 1089 -17.25 10.87 -50.03
C ASP A 1089 -16.96 11.75 -51.27
N PRO A 1090 -17.90 11.88 -52.22
CA PRO A 1090 -17.69 12.69 -53.43
C PRO A 1090 -17.62 14.20 -53.14
N THR A 1091 -17.93 14.66 -51.92
CA THR A 1091 -17.80 16.08 -51.54
C THR A 1091 -16.38 16.48 -51.15
N TRP A 1092 -15.51 15.54 -50.75
CA TRP A 1092 -14.16 15.85 -50.25
C TRP A 1092 -13.35 16.78 -51.18
N PRO A 1093 -13.28 16.57 -52.52
CA PRO A 1093 -12.50 17.42 -53.42
C PRO A 1093 -12.92 18.89 -53.49
N ALA A 1094 -14.11 19.23 -52.98
CA ALA A 1094 -14.63 20.60 -52.94
C ALA A 1094 -14.71 21.19 -51.51
N TYR A 1095 -14.52 20.38 -50.46
CA TYR A 1095 -14.90 20.74 -49.10
C TYR A 1095 -13.83 20.45 -48.02
N GLU A 1096 -12.89 19.52 -48.24
CA GLU A 1096 -11.99 19.04 -47.18
C GLU A 1096 -10.49 19.28 -47.44
N PRO A 1097 -10.02 20.55 -47.49
CA PRO A 1097 -8.59 20.86 -47.45
C PRO A 1097 -7.97 20.48 -46.10
N TRP A 1098 -6.63 20.57 -46.04
CA TRP A 1098 -5.92 20.69 -44.77
C TRP A 1098 -6.51 21.83 -43.94
N ALA A 1099 -6.51 21.67 -42.61
CA ALA A 1099 -6.96 22.72 -41.68
C ALA A 1099 -5.86 23.75 -41.43
N CYS A 1100 -4.60 23.33 -41.44
CA CYS A 1100 -3.44 24.24 -41.43
C CYS A 1100 -2.88 24.43 -42.84
N GLU A 1101 -2.23 25.57 -43.06
CA GLU A 1101 -1.38 25.76 -44.23
C GLU A 1101 -0.08 24.98 -44.05
N TRP A 1102 0.17 23.98 -44.91
CA TRP A 1102 1.38 23.16 -44.88
C TRP A 1102 2.21 23.38 -46.17
N PRO A 1103 3.18 24.33 -46.19
CA PRO A 1103 3.91 24.69 -47.40
C PRO A 1103 4.62 23.48 -48.04
N GLY A 1104 4.29 23.18 -49.31
CA GLY A 1104 4.88 22.08 -50.08
C GLY A 1104 4.22 20.70 -49.89
N LEU A 1105 3.22 20.53 -49.02
CA LEU A 1105 2.47 19.26 -48.95
C LEU A 1105 1.45 19.15 -50.09
N GLN A 1106 1.27 17.93 -50.59
CA GLN A 1106 0.16 17.55 -51.46
C GLN A 1106 -1.21 17.87 -50.81
N GLU A 1107 -2.22 18.17 -51.62
CA GLU A 1107 -3.58 18.43 -51.17
C GLU A 1107 -4.18 17.23 -50.40
N LEU A 1108 -4.89 17.50 -49.30
CA LEU A 1108 -5.54 16.45 -48.52
C LEU A 1108 -6.65 15.74 -49.31
N HIS A 1109 -7.45 16.52 -50.05
CA HIS A 1109 -8.62 16.07 -50.81
C HIS A 1109 -8.34 15.72 -52.28
N GLY A 1110 -7.08 15.71 -52.73
CA GLY A 1110 -6.68 15.31 -54.09
C GLY A 1110 -6.84 13.82 -54.35
N VAL A 1111 -8.06 13.27 -54.18
CA VAL A 1111 -8.34 11.84 -54.09
C VAL A 1111 -9.59 11.42 -54.88
N THR A 1112 -9.54 10.21 -55.46
CA THR A 1112 -10.59 9.63 -56.31
C THR A 1112 -11.30 8.45 -55.65
N LEU A 1113 -12.49 8.09 -56.17
CA LEU A 1113 -13.25 6.90 -55.77
C LEU A 1113 -12.42 5.59 -55.85
N ASP A 1114 -11.59 5.47 -56.88
CA ASP A 1114 -10.63 4.37 -57.00
C ASP A 1114 -9.41 4.61 -56.09
N TRP A 1115 -9.02 3.57 -55.34
CA TRP A 1115 -7.76 3.54 -54.61
C TRP A 1115 -6.56 3.42 -55.56
N ARG A 1116 -5.56 4.29 -55.36
CA ARG A 1116 -4.30 4.36 -56.13
C ARG A 1116 -3.10 4.32 -55.18
N ALA A 1117 -1.88 4.23 -55.73
CA ALA A 1117 -0.68 4.18 -54.89
C ALA A 1117 -0.46 5.47 -54.08
N GLU A 1118 -0.93 6.60 -54.62
CA GLU A 1118 -0.82 7.98 -54.12
C GLU A 1118 -1.94 8.34 -53.13
N THR A 1119 -3.02 7.54 -53.08
CA THR A 1119 -4.15 7.72 -52.16
C THR A 1119 -3.73 7.80 -50.69
N PRO A 1120 -2.90 6.89 -50.13
CA PRO A 1120 -2.41 7.04 -48.76
C PRO A 1120 -1.38 8.16 -48.59
N LEU A 1121 -1.35 8.77 -47.40
CA LEU A 1121 -0.26 9.65 -46.97
C LEU A 1121 0.97 8.80 -46.62
N ARG A 1122 2.05 8.92 -47.40
CA ARG A 1122 3.26 8.08 -47.26
C ARG A 1122 4.43 8.78 -46.58
N THR A 1123 4.76 10.00 -46.99
CA THR A 1123 5.87 10.80 -46.46
C THR A 1123 5.69 11.12 -44.97
N GLU A 1124 6.79 11.12 -44.22
CA GLU A 1124 6.82 11.31 -42.76
C GLU A 1124 6.13 12.62 -42.33
N ARG A 1125 6.43 13.73 -43.02
CA ARG A 1125 5.82 15.05 -42.76
C ARG A 1125 4.30 15.02 -42.89
N ALA A 1126 3.78 14.50 -44.01
CA ALA A 1126 2.34 14.50 -44.28
C ALA A 1126 1.56 13.54 -43.37
N ARG A 1127 2.17 12.44 -42.93
CA ARG A 1127 1.60 11.55 -41.90
C ARG A 1127 1.54 12.24 -40.54
N ARG A 1128 2.59 12.98 -40.15
CA ARG A 1128 2.58 13.81 -38.94
C ARG A 1128 1.49 14.88 -38.99
N SER A 1129 1.41 15.65 -40.08
CA SER A 1129 0.41 16.72 -40.25
C SER A 1129 -1.03 16.21 -40.11
N ALA A 1130 -1.35 15.04 -40.68
CA ALA A 1130 -2.67 14.42 -40.49
C ALA A 1130 -2.95 13.99 -39.05
N LEU A 1131 -1.94 13.53 -38.30
CA LEU A 1131 -2.10 13.23 -36.87
C LEU A 1131 -2.31 14.50 -36.04
N VAL A 1132 -1.56 15.58 -36.30
CA VAL A 1132 -1.74 16.87 -35.61
C VAL A 1132 -3.14 17.46 -35.85
N GLU A 1133 -3.66 17.37 -37.06
CA GLU A 1133 -5.04 17.79 -37.34
C GLU A 1133 -6.09 16.85 -36.72
N ILE A 1134 -5.82 15.54 -36.63
CA ILE A 1134 -6.68 14.60 -35.90
C ILE A 1134 -6.71 14.94 -34.39
N ASP A 1135 -5.58 15.28 -33.79
CA ASP A 1135 -5.48 15.67 -32.38
C ASP A 1135 -6.39 16.87 -32.07
N ALA A 1136 -6.31 17.91 -32.90
CA ALA A 1136 -7.14 19.12 -32.78
C ALA A 1136 -8.62 18.88 -33.10
N LEU A 1137 -8.94 18.11 -34.15
CA LEU A 1137 -10.31 17.76 -34.54
C LEU A 1137 -11.01 16.99 -33.42
N VAL A 1138 -10.34 16.00 -32.84
CA VAL A 1138 -10.90 15.15 -31.78
C VAL A 1138 -11.00 15.91 -30.46
N ALA A 1139 -10.10 16.87 -30.18
CA ALA A 1139 -10.28 17.79 -29.05
C ALA A 1139 -11.57 18.60 -29.19
N VAL A 1140 -11.80 19.26 -30.33
CA VAL A 1140 -13.04 20.01 -30.61
C VAL A 1140 -14.29 19.12 -30.48
N TRP A 1141 -14.23 17.89 -31.00
CA TRP A 1141 -15.32 16.90 -30.89
C TRP A 1141 -15.67 16.59 -29.43
N LEU A 1142 -14.64 16.37 -28.59
CA LEU A 1142 -14.80 16.05 -27.17
C LEU A 1142 -15.14 17.27 -26.29
N GLY A 1143 -15.31 18.46 -26.88
CA GLY A 1143 -15.56 19.72 -26.14
C GLY A 1143 -14.30 20.35 -25.52
N MET A 1144 -13.12 19.78 -25.79
CA MET A 1144 -11.83 20.25 -25.27
C MET A 1144 -11.33 21.45 -26.10
N ASP A 1145 -11.00 22.56 -25.45
CA ASP A 1145 -10.41 23.73 -26.10
C ASP A 1145 -8.92 23.56 -26.45
N ALA A 1146 -8.34 24.56 -27.11
CA ALA A 1146 -6.95 24.50 -27.60
C ALA A 1146 -5.91 24.64 -26.48
N ASP A 1147 -6.23 25.29 -25.37
CA ASP A 1147 -5.36 25.43 -24.20
C ASP A 1147 -5.37 24.14 -23.38
N ALA A 1148 -6.55 23.53 -23.19
CA ALA A 1148 -6.73 22.21 -22.59
C ALA A 1148 -5.97 21.12 -23.38
N LEU A 1149 -6.04 21.13 -24.71
CA LEU A 1149 -5.26 20.21 -25.58
C LEU A 1149 -3.75 20.41 -25.42
N VAL A 1150 -3.27 21.66 -25.35
CA VAL A 1150 -1.84 21.96 -25.16
C VAL A 1150 -1.39 21.60 -23.73
N ALA A 1151 -2.21 21.81 -22.70
CA ALA A 1151 -1.93 21.37 -21.34
C ALA A 1151 -1.84 19.83 -21.24
N ALA A 1152 -2.77 19.11 -21.88
CA ALA A 1152 -2.73 17.65 -22.00
C ALA A 1152 -1.44 17.16 -22.70
N TYR A 1153 -1.02 17.83 -23.78
CA TYR A 1153 0.25 17.56 -24.46
C TYR A 1153 1.46 17.79 -23.53
N ARG A 1154 1.53 18.95 -22.87
CA ARG A 1154 2.62 19.35 -21.96
C ARG A 1154 2.73 18.44 -20.72
N GLY A 1155 1.60 18.07 -20.13
CA GLY A 1155 1.51 17.25 -18.92
C GLY A 1155 1.80 15.76 -19.12
N ARG A 1156 1.53 15.18 -20.32
CA ARG A 1156 1.62 13.71 -20.50
C ARG A 1156 2.54 13.20 -21.60
N PHE A 1157 3.10 14.05 -22.47
CA PHE A 1157 3.87 13.58 -23.63
C PHE A 1157 5.34 14.05 -23.64
N PRO A 1158 6.11 13.93 -22.53
CA PRO A 1158 7.47 14.46 -22.41
C PRO A 1158 8.50 13.79 -23.34
N VAL A 1159 8.16 12.63 -23.91
CA VAL A 1159 9.00 11.94 -24.91
C VAL A 1159 8.73 12.50 -26.31
N LEU A 1160 7.46 12.72 -26.67
CA LEU A 1160 7.07 13.30 -27.95
C LEU A 1160 7.56 14.75 -28.06
N GLN A 1161 7.38 15.56 -27.01
CA GLN A 1161 7.94 16.91 -26.90
C GLN A 1161 9.46 16.91 -27.17
N LYS A 1162 10.21 16.01 -26.49
CA LYS A 1162 11.66 15.88 -26.65
C LYS A 1162 12.09 15.44 -28.05
N TYR A 1163 11.27 14.68 -28.77
CA TYR A 1163 11.53 14.27 -30.13
C TYR A 1163 11.19 15.38 -31.15
N GLU A 1164 10.05 16.04 -30.99
CA GLU A 1164 9.62 17.10 -31.90
C GLU A 1164 10.47 18.38 -31.79
N ALA A 1165 10.95 18.73 -30.60
CA ALA A 1165 11.83 19.88 -30.39
C ALA A 1165 13.11 19.87 -31.25
N VAL A 1166 13.57 18.67 -31.65
CA VAL A 1166 14.72 18.43 -32.54
C VAL A 1166 14.33 17.76 -33.85
N THR A 1167 13.06 17.83 -34.27
CA THR A 1167 12.56 17.29 -35.55
C THR A 1167 12.31 18.40 -36.57
N TRP A 1168 12.87 18.21 -37.76
CA TRP A 1168 12.63 19.01 -38.95
C TRP A 1168 12.18 18.11 -40.10
N PHE A 1169 11.59 18.73 -41.13
CA PHE A 1169 11.25 18.07 -42.37
C PHE A 1169 11.76 18.88 -43.56
N ASP A 1170 12.10 18.22 -44.65
CA ASP A 1170 12.52 18.88 -45.88
C ASP A 1170 11.32 19.22 -46.80
N ALA A 1171 11.59 19.79 -47.98
CA ALA A 1171 10.58 20.18 -48.95
C ALA A 1171 9.79 18.98 -49.50
N ASP A 1172 10.46 17.84 -49.69
CA ASP A 1172 9.85 16.58 -50.18
C ASP A 1172 9.10 15.81 -49.06
N GLY A 1173 9.23 16.23 -47.80
CA GLY A 1173 8.52 15.69 -46.64
C GLY A 1173 9.23 14.57 -45.90
N TRP A 1174 10.54 14.40 -46.12
CA TRP A 1174 11.42 13.51 -45.34
C TRP A 1174 11.78 14.13 -44.00
N LYS A 1175 11.90 13.30 -42.98
CA LYS A 1175 12.25 13.73 -41.62
C LYS A 1175 13.76 13.80 -41.44
N ILE A 1176 14.23 14.78 -40.68
CA ILE A 1176 15.59 14.84 -40.15
C ILE A 1176 15.54 15.24 -38.68
N ALA A 1177 16.13 14.43 -37.79
CA ALA A 1177 15.97 14.60 -36.34
C ALA A 1177 17.22 14.30 -35.52
N GLY A 1178 17.47 15.13 -34.51
CA GLY A 1178 18.68 15.03 -33.65
C GLY A 1178 18.65 13.91 -32.61
N ASN A 1179 17.57 13.14 -32.50
CA ASN A 1179 17.47 12.05 -31.54
C ASN A 1179 17.53 10.68 -32.23
N ALA A 1180 18.52 9.87 -31.85
CA ALA A 1180 18.78 8.53 -32.41
C ALA A 1180 17.60 7.55 -32.38
N ARG A 1181 16.57 7.78 -31.53
CA ARG A 1181 15.36 6.93 -31.45
C ARG A 1181 14.22 7.39 -32.39
N THR A 1182 14.38 8.52 -33.08
CA THR A 1182 13.34 9.14 -33.91
C THR A 1182 13.89 9.68 -35.25
N ILE A 1183 15.08 9.22 -35.66
CA ILE A 1183 15.70 9.60 -36.95
C ILE A 1183 14.79 9.28 -38.14
N GLY A 1184 14.89 10.07 -39.22
CA GLY A 1184 14.10 9.87 -40.43
C GLY A 1184 14.55 8.68 -41.26
N GLN A 1185 13.67 8.22 -42.17
CA GLN A 1185 13.89 6.96 -42.91
C GLN A 1185 15.11 6.98 -43.86
N ARG A 1186 15.59 8.17 -44.23
CA ARG A 1186 16.77 8.41 -45.08
C ARG A 1186 17.99 8.93 -44.32
N GLN A 1187 17.92 9.05 -42.99
CA GLN A 1187 18.91 9.77 -42.22
C GLN A 1187 20.17 8.93 -41.97
N THR A 1188 21.32 9.39 -42.47
CA THR A 1188 22.63 8.81 -42.14
C THR A 1188 23.11 9.32 -40.78
N LYS A 1189 24.26 8.83 -40.30
CA LYS A 1189 24.85 9.32 -39.04
C LYS A 1189 25.35 10.77 -39.18
N GLU A 1190 25.71 11.15 -40.41
CA GLU A 1190 26.32 12.41 -40.80
C GLU A 1190 25.27 13.48 -41.11
N SER A 1191 24.06 13.09 -41.57
CA SER A 1191 23.00 14.02 -42.01
C SER A 1191 22.66 15.09 -40.96
N TRP A 1192 22.63 14.75 -39.66
CA TRP A 1192 22.29 15.72 -38.62
C TRP A 1192 23.40 16.78 -38.43
N ALA A 1193 24.67 16.38 -38.44
CA ALA A 1193 25.78 17.34 -38.34
C ALA A 1193 25.88 18.23 -39.59
N GLN A 1194 25.57 17.69 -40.77
CA GLN A 1194 25.39 18.48 -41.99
C GLN A 1194 24.22 19.48 -41.84
N PHE A 1195 23.11 19.07 -41.20
CA PHE A 1195 21.95 19.94 -40.98
C PHE A 1195 22.21 21.05 -39.95
N GLU A 1196 22.93 20.78 -38.87
CA GLU A 1196 23.37 21.79 -37.91
C GLU A 1196 24.29 22.82 -38.57
N ALA A 1197 25.23 22.38 -39.43
CA ALA A 1197 26.08 23.27 -40.22
C ALA A 1197 25.28 24.11 -41.23
N TYR A 1198 24.30 23.48 -41.92
CA TYR A 1198 23.37 24.18 -42.81
C TYR A 1198 22.55 25.23 -42.06
N GLN A 1199 21.97 24.89 -40.91
CA GLN A 1199 21.18 25.79 -40.08
C GLN A 1199 22.00 26.97 -39.53
N ALA A 1200 23.27 26.75 -39.19
CA ALA A 1200 24.17 27.81 -38.71
C ALA A 1200 24.57 28.81 -39.80
N ASN A 1201 24.65 28.39 -41.08
CA ASN A 1201 24.90 29.31 -42.20
C ASN A 1201 24.25 28.82 -43.51
N PRO A 1202 22.93 29.05 -43.73
CA PRO A 1202 22.20 28.53 -44.89
C PRO A 1202 22.63 29.11 -46.25
N SER A 1203 23.51 30.13 -46.25
CA SER A 1203 24.02 30.76 -47.48
C SER A 1203 25.31 30.15 -48.00
N ASN A 1204 26.13 29.56 -47.10
CA ASN A 1204 27.46 29.02 -47.45
C ASN A 1204 27.61 27.52 -47.20
N ALA A 1205 26.81 26.92 -46.32
CA ALA A 1205 26.84 25.49 -46.05
C ALA A 1205 25.93 24.74 -47.05
N PRO A 1206 26.33 23.55 -47.53
CA PRO A 1206 25.50 22.74 -48.42
C PRO A 1206 24.28 22.17 -47.68
N VAL A 1207 23.20 21.90 -48.42
CA VAL A 1207 22.06 21.13 -47.92
C VAL A 1207 22.52 19.70 -47.59
N PRO A 1208 22.04 19.07 -46.49
CA PRO A 1208 22.36 17.69 -46.15
C PRO A 1208 22.12 16.69 -47.28
N GLU A 1209 22.98 15.69 -47.38
CA GLU A 1209 22.94 14.69 -48.45
C GLU A 1209 21.63 13.89 -48.40
N GLY A 1210 20.89 13.90 -49.51
CA GLY A 1210 19.60 13.21 -49.65
C GLY A 1210 18.35 14.02 -49.26
N TYR A 1211 18.48 15.31 -48.94
CA TYR A 1211 17.38 16.21 -48.53
C TYR A 1211 17.25 17.45 -49.42
N THR A 1212 16.05 18.04 -49.47
CA THR A 1212 15.71 19.20 -50.33
C THR A 1212 15.27 20.41 -49.50
N ALA A 1213 15.97 21.55 -49.58
CA ALA A 1213 15.57 22.79 -48.91
C ALA A 1213 14.36 23.47 -49.62
N PRO A 1214 13.52 24.28 -48.93
CA PRO A 1214 13.62 24.72 -47.53
C PRO A 1214 13.15 23.67 -46.51
N PHE A 1215 13.65 23.79 -45.27
CA PHE A 1215 13.26 22.93 -44.16
C PHE A 1215 12.14 23.57 -43.30
N TYR A 1216 11.20 22.73 -42.87
CA TYR A 1216 10.09 23.05 -41.98
C TYR A 1216 10.36 22.50 -40.58
N LYS A 1217 10.31 23.34 -39.55
CA LYS A 1217 10.42 22.90 -38.13
C LYS A 1217 9.07 22.35 -37.65
N ALA A 1218 9.06 21.26 -36.89
CA ALA A 1218 7.87 20.83 -36.17
C ALA A 1218 7.53 21.82 -35.03
N ASP A 1219 6.29 22.32 -34.99
CA ASP A 1219 5.76 23.12 -33.87
C ASP A 1219 4.32 22.67 -33.55
N ARG A 1220 4.20 21.56 -32.81
CA ARG A 1220 2.89 20.95 -32.54
C ARG A 1220 1.95 21.92 -31.81
N GLU A 1221 2.43 22.81 -30.95
CA GLU A 1221 1.55 23.69 -30.19
C GLU A 1221 0.92 24.77 -31.08
N ALA A 1222 1.71 25.40 -31.96
CA ALA A 1222 1.18 26.35 -32.94
C ALA A 1222 0.27 25.66 -33.96
N GLU A 1223 0.68 24.50 -34.48
CA GLU A 1223 -0.09 23.73 -35.46
C GLU A 1223 -1.43 23.21 -34.90
N MET A 1224 -1.46 22.67 -33.66
CA MET A 1224 -2.70 22.21 -33.03
C MET A 1224 -3.67 23.37 -32.81
N ARG A 1225 -3.18 24.55 -32.40
CA ARG A 1225 -4.03 25.74 -32.20
C ARG A 1225 -4.64 26.23 -33.51
N ALA A 1226 -3.86 26.26 -34.60
CA ALA A 1226 -4.35 26.64 -35.92
C ALA A 1226 -5.42 25.66 -36.43
N ALA A 1227 -5.17 24.34 -36.33
CA ALA A 1227 -6.15 23.32 -36.71
C ALA A 1227 -7.41 23.38 -35.84
N HIS A 1228 -7.26 23.57 -34.52
CA HIS A 1228 -8.37 23.66 -33.57
C HIS A 1228 -9.29 24.82 -33.91
N ALA A 1229 -8.75 26.02 -34.15
CA ALA A 1229 -9.55 27.19 -34.54
C ALA A 1229 -10.41 26.94 -35.79
N VAL A 1230 -9.88 26.23 -36.80
CA VAL A 1230 -10.63 25.88 -38.01
C VAL A 1230 -11.73 24.85 -37.73
N PHE A 1231 -11.44 23.77 -36.99
CA PHE A 1231 -12.46 22.77 -36.66
C PHE A 1231 -13.52 23.28 -35.68
N LYS A 1232 -13.13 24.11 -34.70
CA LYS A 1232 -14.02 24.79 -33.76
C LYS A 1232 -14.99 25.69 -34.50
N LYS A 1233 -14.49 26.54 -35.42
CA LYS A 1233 -15.37 27.34 -36.28
C LYS A 1233 -16.34 26.48 -37.09
N ARG A 1234 -15.88 25.40 -37.73
CA ARG A 1234 -16.76 24.49 -38.50
C ARG A 1234 -17.88 23.88 -37.63
N LEU A 1235 -17.58 23.54 -36.38
CA LEU A 1235 -18.58 23.03 -35.43
C LEU A 1235 -19.55 24.14 -34.99
N ASP A 1236 -19.05 25.32 -34.64
CA ASP A 1236 -19.87 26.46 -34.22
C ASP A 1236 -20.80 26.95 -35.35
N ASP A 1237 -20.30 27.00 -36.59
CA ASP A 1237 -21.09 27.30 -37.79
C ASP A 1237 -22.22 26.25 -37.99
N ALA A 1238 -22.02 24.98 -37.61
CA ALA A 1238 -23.02 23.91 -37.71
C ALA A 1238 -24.05 23.95 -36.57
N VAL A 1239 -23.62 24.23 -35.34
CA VAL A 1239 -24.50 24.48 -34.19
C VAL A 1239 -25.39 25.71 -34.47
N ALA A 1240 -24.83 26.77 -35.05
CA ALA A 1240 -25.59 27.97 -35.47
C ALA A 1240 -26.63 27.70 -36.58
N ARG A 1241 -26.46 26.63 -37.38
CA ARG A 1241 -27.46 26.15 -38.35
C ARG A 1241 -28.49 25.17 -37.74
N GLY A 1242 -28.33 24.79 -36.46
CA GLY A 1242 -29.18 23.80 -35.79
C GLY A 1242 -28.89 22.35 -36.18
N GLU A 1243 -27.72 22.07 -36.76
CA GLU A 1243 -27.35 20.73 -37.24
C GLU A 1243 -26.82 19.81 -36.13
N TRP A 1244 -26.48 20.37 -34.96
CA TRP A 1244 -25.88 19.65 -33.83
C TRP A 1244 -26.25 20.26 -32.47
N ASP A 1245 -26.55 19.42 -31.48
CA ASP A 1245 -26.66 19.80 -30.08
C ASP A 1245 -25.32 19.50 -29.37
N PRO A 1246 -24.50 20.52 -29.04
CA PRO A 1246 -23.18 20.30 -28.45
C PRO A 1246 -23.24 19.82 -26.99
N VAL A 1247 -24.37 20.00 -26.29
CA VAL A 1247 -24.55 19.60 -24.89
C VAL A 1247 -24.98 18.13 -24.81
N LYS A 1248 -25.93 17.71 -25.66
CA LYS A 1248 -26.39 16.31 -25.71
C LYS A 1248 -25.51 15.41 -26.58
N GLN A 1249 -24.67 15.99 -27.44
CA GLN A 1249 -23.87 15.26 -28.44
C GLN A 1249 -24.75 14.40 -29.36
N GLU A 1250 -25.88 14.97 -29.81
CA GLU A 1250 -26.79 14.36 -30.78
C GLU A 1250 -27.22 15.36 -31.87
N VAL A 1251 -27.74 14.85 -32.99
CA VAL A 1251 -28.47 15.67 -33.97
C VAL A 1251 -29.83 16.05 -33.37
N PRO A 1252 -30.22 17.34 -33.34
CA PRO A 1252 -31.52 17.76 -32.82
C PRO A 1252 -32.68 17.06 -33.54
N LYS A 1253 -33.59 16.47 -32.77
CA LYS A 1253 -34.81 15.86 -33.32
C LYS A 1253 -35.89 16.95 -33.49
N PRO A 1254 -36.56 17.03 -34.65
CA PRO A 1254 -37.58 18.05 -34.93
C PRO A 1254 -38.92 17.78 -34.22
#